data_AF-A0AA36NHU5-F1
#
_entry.id   AF-A0AA36NHU5-F1
#
_cell.length_a   1.000
_cell.length_b   1.000
_cell.length_c   1.000
_cell.angle_alpha   90.00
_cell.angle_beta   90.00
_cell.angle_gamma   90.00
#
_symmetry.space_group_name_H-M   'P 1'
#
loop_
_entity.id
_entity.type
_entity.pdbx_description
1 polymer ?
#
loop_
_entity_poly.entity_id
_entity_poly.type
_entity_poly.pdbx_seq_one_letter_code
_entity_poly.pdbx_strand_id
1 'polypeptide(L)'
;DLLLARQQLKPALAQQEAAQEQKVKAVARLEKAEESGTKEEVEKAERKVQEAERKVEKAERKVEKAERKVERAKKEVKEAKASGRTKESEADGQQAAIEAILSTSWTVCQPAAMKPTLIGREEAKRELLGYICGVRNVTNSTFWEIAPPLGKSSVMVTAGVKGIGKTRLLHEMCTTWLSETAARAALRVDFNGSTWHGRKDPTQAFSQVLLRYAGMRPDDAAWCSEALPWEKVMWALRRKLGLADDALLLVGVDELIELEKKYGSNSTSLFLSTIMQAQDESLLSGHRPVVFIWTALVESYFKKRSSDSGRKVRLISLTGLPPEALNLVPQKIRRAFEATAGRKQLLRQILGHPRLMFDALQDAFSTCGLPETTSALVQFRKTMISIAKLDHPEALKSDEVRLWFSPSATLPPGMHDDLASRGLVHAARFGDKRKSVLHPLVLQSWADRHREPLANQIKKMFEEDSVLETTHEKKFEAVMLHFDAAVRLALEKESCTLEQLFPGANLKPESLRAVRVMPGLQYSGDSVVELDSFDDVDEVMSSLEYGSIVVSQKRTEKGIEYLVPWTVPRKDHRQLLRRSLQPTGPGDKDPNAHLLILGVQTKYVQEFVGKWPSVEDKAQKALAGLRADPRVLQALPIFYTTEIKKEGRSLDNPNVYFSKAGLAELLLERAGPLRLFFEKLGRPLQNKLADFG
;
A
#
# COMPACT_ATOMS: atom_id res chain seq x y z
N ASP A 1 20.61 17.63 57.07
CA ASP A 1 20.03 16.51 57.87
C ASP A 1 21.03 15.58 58.52
N LEU A 2 21.94 14.93 57.79
CA LEU A 2 22.94 14.02 58.41
C LEU A 2 23.81 14.71 59.49
N LEU A 3 24.19 15.97 59.27
CA LEU A 3 24.97 16.74 60.24
C LEU A 3 24.17 17.04 61.52
N LEU A 4 22.89 17.39 61.35
CA LEU A 4 21.95 17.66 62.45
C LEU A 4 21.65 16.39 63.27
N ALA A 5 21.47 15.24 62.60
CA ALA A 5 21.26 13.95 63.26
C ALA A 5 22.48 13.51 64.08
N ARG A 6 23.71 13.74 63.58
CA ARG A 6 24.95 13.49 64.33
C ARG A 6 25.11 14.40 65.54
N GLN A 7 24.69 15.66 65.45
CA GLN A 7 24.69 16.59 66.57
C GLN A 7 23.72 16.17 67.68
N GLN A 8 22.62 15.49 67.35
CA GLN A 8 21.64 14.97 68.32
C GLN A 8 22.07 13.66 69.00
N LEU A 9 22.97 12.87 68.40
CA LEU A 9 23.46 11.62 68.97
C LEU A 9 24.44 11.84 70.13
N LYS A 10 25.31 12.85 70.03
CA LYS A 10 26.28 13.20 71.09
C LYS A 10 25.66 13.43 72.48
N PRO A 11 24.62 14.27 72.64
CA PRO A 11 24.01 14.47 73.95
C PRO A 11 23.23 13.24 74.43
N ALA A 12 22.75 12.37 73.55
CA ALA A 12 22.07 11.13 73.94
C ALA A 12 23.04 10.10 74.55
N LEU A 13 24.23 9.95 73.96
CA LEU A 13 25.31 9.10 74.50
C LEU A 13 25.80 9.61 75.86
N ALA A 14 26.00 10.93 75.99
CA ALA A 14 26.39 11.54 77.27
C ALA A 14 25.32 11.34 78.37
N GLN A 15 24.03 11.34 78.00
CA GLN A 15 22.94 11.02 78.94
C GLN A 15 22.93 9.55 79.36
N GLN A 16 23.31 8.63 78.47
CA GLN A 16 23.43 7.21 78.78
C GLN A 16 24.61 6.95 79.73
N GLU A 17 25.78 7.53 79.47
CA GLU A 17 26.95 7.41 80.33
C GLU A 17 26.67 7.95 81.74
N ALA A 18 26.05 9.13 81.84
CA ALA A 18 25.66 9.71 83.13
C ALA A 18 24.63 8.85 83.90
N ALA A 19 23.69 8.22 83.20
CA ALA A 19 22.73 7.31 83.82
C ALA A 19 23.39 6.01 84.31
N GLN A 20 24.36 5.48 83.56
CA GLN A 20 25.13 4.29 83.93
C GLN A 20 25.99 4.55 85.16
N GLU A 21 26.63 5.71 85.24
CA GLU A 21 27.42 6.11 86.41
C GLU A 21 26.54 6.25 87.67
N GLN A 22 25.31 6.76 87.52
CA GLN A 22 24.33 6.82 88.61
C GLN A 22 23.88 5.43 89.07
N LYS A 23 23.71 4.48 88.14
CA LYS A 23 23.42 3.07 88.47
C LYS A 23 24.56 2.45 89.29
N VAL A 24 25.80 2.61 88.85
CA VAL A 24 26.98 2.09 89.57
C VAL A 24 27.04 2.66 90.99
N LYS A 25 26.82 3.97 91.15
CA LYS A 25 26.76 4.62 92.48
C LYS A 25 25.58 4.14 93.34
N ALA A 26 24.46 3.77 92.74
CA ALA A 26 23.30 3.23 93.46
C ALA A 26 23.55 1.79 93.92
N VAL A 27 24.16 0.95 93.08
CA VAL A 27 24.51 -0.45 93.39
C VAL A 27 25.55 -0.51 94.50
N ALA A 28 26.63 0.28 94.43
CA ALA A 28 27.63 0.35 95.48
C ALA A 28 27.06 0.82 96.84
N ARG A 29 25.98 1.61 96.84
CA ARG A 29 25.26 2.02 98.06
C ARG A 29 24.35 0.92 98.61
N LEU A 30 23.80 0.07 97.74
CA LEU A 30 23.03 -1.10 98.13
C LEU A 30 23.94 -2.14 98.79
N GLU A 31 25.06 -2.48 98.16
CA GLU A 31 26.06 -3.42 98.72
C GLU A 31 26.50 -2.99 100.13
N LYS A 32 26.81 -1.70 100.31
CA LYS A 32 27.19 -1.16 101.63
C LYS A 32 26.05 -1.19 102.66
N ALA A 33 24.80 -1.01 102.22
CA ALA A 33 23.63 -1.09 103.09
C ALA A 33 23.31 -2.54 103.48
N GLU A 34 23.58 -3.52 102.61
CA GLU A 34 23.42 -4.95 102.90
C GLU A 34 24.45 -5.46 103.92
N GLU A 35 25.67 -4.92 103.91
CA GLU A 35 26.74 -5.31 104.85
C GLU A 35 26.55 -4.79 106.29
N SER A 36 25.88 -3.65 106.47
CA SER A 36 25.91 -2.94 107.76
C SER A 36 24.65 -2.13 108.10
N GLY A 37 23.66 -2.09 107.21
CA GLY A 37 22.47 -1.25 107.34
C GLY A 37 21.29 -1.94 108.00
N THR A 38 20.33 -1.13 108.43
CA THR A 38 19.02 -1.62 108.87
C THR A 38 18.18 -2.10 107.69
N LYS A 39 17.23 -3.00 107.92
CA LYS A 39 16.34 -3.54 106.87
C LYS A 39 15.66 -2.44 106.02
N GLU A 40 15.34 -1.31 106.65
CA GLU A 40 14.71 -0.14 106.00
C GLU A 40 15.68 0.64 105.08
N GLU A 41 16.98 0.63 105.39
CA GLU A 41 18.02 1.25 104.56
C GLU A 41 18.34 0.43 103.31
N VAL A 42 18.30 -0.90 103.43
CA VAL A 42 18.43 -1.83 102.29
C VAL A 42 17.28 -1.63 101.31
N GLU A 43 16.03 -1.61 101.78
CA GLU A 43 14.86 -1.43 100.91
C GLU A 43 14.89 -0.06 100.19
N LYS A 44 15.36 0.99 100.87
CA LYS A 44 15.54 2.32 100.27
C LYS A 44 16.66 2.35 99.23
N ALA A 45 17.73 1.58 99.41
CA ALA A 45 18.80 1.46 98.44
C ALA A 45 18.36 0.64 97.22
N GLU A 46 17.60 -0.45 97.40
CA GLU A 46 17.03 -1.25 96.32
C GLU A 46 16.11 -0.41 95.41
N ARG A 47 15.22 0.40 96.00
CA ARG A 47 14.35 1.31 95.23
C ARG A 47 15.15 2.32 94.40
N LYS A 48 16.30 2.79 94.90
CA LYS A 48 17.19 3.71 94.15
C LYS A 48 17.94 3.00 93.01
N VAL A 49 18.30 1.73 93.20
CA VAL A 49 18.86 0.91 92.12
C VAL A 49 17.81 0.72 91.02
N GLN A 50 16.58 0.32 91.36
CA GLN A 50 15.50 0.18 90.38
C GLN A 50 15.19 1.50 89.63
N GLU A 51 15.23 2.64 90.32
CA GLU A 51 15.05 3.94 89.68
C GLU A 51 16.21 4.28 88.72
N ALA A 52 17.45 3.97 89.11
CA ALA A 52 18.62 4.17 88.26
C ALA A 52 18.59 3.25 87.02
N GLU A 53 18.16 1.99 87.17
CA GLU A 53 17.98 1.05 86.07
C GLU A 53 16.95 1.54 85.05
N ARG A 54 15.81 2.06 85.52
CA ARG A 54 14.81 2.66 84.63
C ARG A 54 15.35 3.89 83.89
N LYS A 55 16.25 4.68 84.50
CA LYS A 55 16.90 5.83 83.85
C LYS A 55 17.89 5.39 82.77
N VAL A 56 18.65 4.32 83.02
CA VAL A 56 19.54 3.69 82.02
C VAL A 56 18.74 3.19 80.83
N GLU A 57 17.68 2.42 81.06
CA GLU A 57 16.84 1.88 79.99
C GLU A 57 16.22 3.01 79.13
N LYS A 58 15.79 4.10 79.77
CA LYS A 58 15.24 5.27 79.06
C LYS A 58 16.30 6.02 78.26
N ALA A 59 17.55 6.04 78.71
CA ALA A 59 18.66 6.66 77.99
C ALA A 59 19.11 5.79 76.79
N GLU A 60 19.18 4.47 76.97
CA GLU A 60 19.46 3.50 75.90
C GLU A 60 18.46 3.61 74.75
N ARG A 61 17.15 3.65 75.05
CA ARG A 61 16.10 3.84 74.04
C ARG A 61 16.22 5.17 73.28
N LYS A 62 16.79 6.21 73.90
CA LYS A 62 17.02 7.50 73.22
C LYS A 62 18.23 7.43 72.27
N VAL A 63 19.29 6.74 72.67
CA VAL A 63 20.46 6.49 71.84
C VAL A 63 20.06 5.66 70.62
N GLU A 64 19.33 4.56 70.82
CA GLU A 64 18.84 3.71 69.72
C GLU A 64 18.00 4.51 68.69
N LYS A 65 17.11 5.38 69.17
CA LYS A 65 16.32 6.27 68.29
C LYS A 65 17.18 7.28 67.54
N ALA A 66 18.22 7.82 68.17
CA ALA A 66 19.14 8.76 67.53
C ALA A 66 20.04 8.07 66.49
N GLU A 67 20.51 6.85 66.76
CA GLU A 67 21.29 6.03 65.84
C GLU A 67 20.50 5.67 64.59
N ARG A 68 19.24 5.23 64.74
CA ARG A 68 18.35 4.94 63.60
C ARG A 68 18.13 6.17 62.69
N LYS A 69 18.03 7.37 63.27
CA LYS A 69 17.94 8.62 62.50
C LYS A 69 19.22 8.92 61.72
N VAL A 70 20.39 8.69 62.32
CA VAL A 70 21.68 8.86 61.64
C VAL A 70 21.83 7.85 60.51
N GLU A 71 21.41 6.60 60.72
CA GLU A 71 21.49 5.55 59.69
C GLU A 71 20.58 5.86 58.49
N ARG A 72 19.34 6.28 58.74
CA ARG A 72 18.41 6.71 57.69
C ARG A 72 18.96 7.89 56.89
N ALA A 73 19.49 8.91 57.56
CA ALA A 73 20.10 10.07 56.89
C ALA A 73 21.36 9.70 56.09
N LYS A 74 22.15 8.69 56.54
CA LYS A 74 23.27 8.16 55.74
C LYS A 74 22.79 7.45 54.48
N LYS A 75 21.68 6.72 54.55
CA LYS A 75 21.09 6.01 53.41
C LYS A 75 20.57 6.99 52.35
N GLU A 76 19.85 8.02 52.77
CA GLU A 76 19.35 9.09 51.88
C GLU A 76 20.51 9.86 51.20
N VAL A 77 21.61 10.12 51.92
CA VAL A 77 22.82 10.73 51.33
C VAL A 77 23.51 9.80 50.32
N LYS A 78 23.52 8.48 50.56
CA LYS A 78 24.06 7.51 49.60
C LYS A 78 23.20 7.43 48.34
N GLU A 79 21.88 7.44 48.47
CA GLU A 79 20.94 7.41 47.33
C GLU A 79 21.01 8.71 46.51
N ALA A 80 21.12 9.87 47.16
CA ALA A 80 21.32 11.15 46.47
C ALA A 80 22.67 11.25 45.75
N LYS A 81 23.75 10.71 46.34
CA LYS A 81 25.05 10.62 45.67
C LYS A 81 25.06 9.64 44.49
N ALA A 82 24.29 8.55 44.59
CA ALA A 82 24.12 7.60 43.50
C ALA A 82 23.34 8.21 42.32
N SER A 83 22.27 8.98 42.59
CA SER A 83 21.50 9.66 41.54
C SER A 83 22.22 10.86 40.90
N GLY A 84 23.09 11.54 41.67
CA GLY A 84 23.97 12.59 41.14
C GLY A 84 25.02 12.05 40.16
N ARG A 85 25.66 10.92 40.50
CA ARG A 85 26.66 10.26 39.64
C ARG A 85 26.09 9.71 38.33
N THR A 86 24.86 9.22 38.32
CA THR A 86 24.21 8.77 37.08
C THR A 86 23.86 9.92 36.14
N LYS A 87 23.43 11.08 36.67
CA LYS A 87 23.15 12.26 35.84
C LYS A 87 24.41 12.90 35.25
N GLU A 88 25.50 12.94 36.01
CA GLU A 88 26.80 13.43 35.53
C GLU A 88 27.36 12.49 34.45
N SER A 89 27.31 11.17 34.68
CA SER A 89 27.68 10.16 33.67
C SER A 89 26.81 10.18 32.40
N GLU A 90 25.52 10.53 32.51
CA GLU A 90 24.62 10.66 31.36
C GLU A 90 24.91 11.93 30.55
N ALA A 91 25.19 13.05 31.23
CA ALA A 91 25.59 14.31 30.57
C ALA A 91 26.93 14.16 29.83
N ASP A 92 27.91 13.48 30.46
CA ASP A 92 29.20 13.17 29.82
C ASP A 92 29.01 12.25 28.60
N GLY A 93 28.14 11.24 28.72
CA GLY A 93 27.79 10.36 27.60
C GLY A 93 27.13 11.10 26.43
N GLN A 94 26.22 12.04 26.72
CA GLN A 94 25.59 12.89 25.70
C GLN A 94 26.59 13.82 25.02
N GLN A 95 27.48 14.44 25.79
CA GLN A 95 28.51 15.33 25.23
C GLN A 95 29.48 14.55 24.34
N ALA A 96 29.92 13.37 24.78
CA ALA A 96 30.76 12.49 23.96
C ALA A 96 30.06 12.07 22.66
N ALA A 97 28.75 11.80 22.69
CA ALA A 97 27.97 11.45 21.50
C ALA A 97 27.85 12.63 20.52
N ILE A 98 27.67 13.86 21.03
CA ILE A 98 27.70 15.07 20.22
C ILE A 98 29.07 15.24 19.56
N GLU A 99 30.15 15.07 20.32
CA GLU A 99 31.52 15.16 19.81
C GLU A 99 31.81 14.10 18.75
N ALA A 100 31.29 12.87 18.92
CA ALA A 100 31.41 11.82 17.91
C ALA A 100 30.67 12.18 16.60
N ILE A 101 29.48 12.80 16.68
CA ILE A 101 28.76 13.30 15.49
C ILE A 101 29.56 14.43 14.82
N LEU A 102 30.14 15.34 15.59
CA LEU A 102 30.90 16.47 15.06
C LEU A 102 32.33 16.11 14.62
N SER A 103 32.84 14.96 15.06
CA SER A 103 34.19 14.47 14.81
C SER A 103 34.55 14.46 13.33
N THR A 104 35.80 14.81 13.00
CA THR A 104 36.36 14.73 11.64
C THR A 104 36.67 13.30 11.20
N SER A 105 36.51 12.30 12.08
CA SER A 105 36.77 10.88 11.79
C SER A 105 35.86 10.26 10.73
N TRP A 106 34.80 10.95 10.34
CA TRP A 106 33.92 10.54 9.26
C TRP A 106 33.46 11.77 8.45
N THR A 107 33.18 11.55 7.19
CA THR A 107 32.70 12.57 6.26
C THR A 107 31.23 12.35 5.93
N VAL A 108 30.51 13.44 5.71
CA VAL A 108 29.12 13.32 5.26
C VAL A 108 29.11 12.75 3.84
N CYS A 109 28.42 11.63 3.66
CA CYS A 109 28.16 11.06 2.35
C CYS A 109 27.07 11.87 1.66
N GLN A 110 27.41 12.53 0.55
CA GLN A 110 26.38 13.02 -0.36
C GLN A 110 25.90 11.88 -1.26
N PRO A 111 24.58 11.71 -1.45
CA PRO A 111 24.10 10.74 -2.42
C PRO A 111 24.62 11.11 -3.82
N ALA A 112 25.24 10.15 -4.51
CA ALA A 112 25.74 10.37 -5.86
C ALA A 112 24.58 10.43 -6.84
N ALA A 113 24.53 11.45 -7.71
CA ALA A 113 23.51 11.53 -8.76
C ALA A 113 23.52 10.25 -9.62
N MET A 114 22.36 9.59 -9.74
CA MET A 114 22.22 8.39 -10.55
C MET A 114 21.84 8.76 -12.00
N LYS A 115 22.34 8.01 -12.98
CA LYS A 115 21.91 8.08 -14.38
C LYS A 115 21.17 6.78 -14.76
N PRO A 116 20.12 6.82 -15.61
CA PRO A 116 19.54 8.01 -16.25
C PRO A 116 18.71 8.86 -15.27
N THR A 117 18.49 10.14 -15.64
CA THR A 117 17.65 11.12 -14.92
C THR A 117 16.25 10.58 -14.64
N LEU A 118 15.53 11.22 -13.71
CA LEU A 118 14.12 10.91 -13.47
C LEU A 118 13.31 10.79 -14.78
N ILE A 119 12.55 9.70 -14.93
CA ILE A 119 11.80 9.38 -16.15
C ILE A 119 10.31 9.39 -15.85
N GLY A 120 9.52 10.16 -16.61
CA GLY A 120 8.05 10.09 -16.55
C GLY A 120 7.47 10.46 -15.18
N ARG A 121 8.16 11.33 -14.43
CA ARG A 121 7.75 11.81 -13.10
C ARG A 121 7.89 13.33 -12.96
N GLU A 122 7.84 14.07 -14.07
CA GLU A 122 8.01 15.52 -14.06
C GLU A 122 6.89 16.25 -13.32
N GLU A 123 5.66 15.73 -13.38
CA GLU A 123 4.54 16.27 -12.61
C GLU A 123 4.73 16.02 -11.11
N ALA A 124 5.07 14.79 -10.72
CA ALA A 124 5.42 14.46 -9.33
C ALA A 124 6.58 15.32 -8.80
N LYS A 125 7.61 15.56 -9.62
CA LYS A 125 8.69 16.52 -9.31
C LYS A 125 8.13 17.92 -9.08
N ARG A 126 7.32 18.44 -10.02
CA ARG A 126 6.73 19.79 -9.93
C ARG A 126 5.88 19.96 -8.67
N GLU A 127 5.07 18.97 -8.32
CA GLU A 127 4.26 18.97 -7.11
C GLU A 127 5.10 18.95 -5.83
N LEU A 128 6.15 18.11 -5.78
CA LEU A 128 7.09 18.09 -4.65
C LEU A 128 7.80 19.43 -4.48
N LEU A 129 8.31 20.02 -5.57
CA LEU A 129 8.96 21.33 -5.54
C LEU A 129 7.99 22.42 -5.07
N GLY A 130 6.76 22.42 -5.60
CA GLY A 130 5.72 23.35 -5.19
C GLY A 130 5.37 23.23 -3.71
N TYR A 131 5.34 22.00 -3.17
CA TYR A 131 5.17 21.77 -1.74
C TYR A 131 6.33 22.29 -0.92
N ILE A 132 7.58 21.93 -1.26
CA ILE A 132 8.78 22.35 -0.51
C ILE A 132 8.87 23.88 -0.44
N CYS A 133 8.68 24.55 -1.57
CA CYS A 133 8.65 26.01 -1.63
C CYS A 133 7.44 26.60 -0.87
N GLY A 134 6.30 25.91 -0.95
CA GLY A 134 5.04 26.33 -0.33
C GLY A 134 5.04 26.28 1.19
N VAL A 135 5.52 25.19 1.80
CA VAL A 135 5.56 25.05 3.27
C VAL A 135 6.52 26.03 3.94
N ARG A 136 7.57 26.45 3.23
CA ARG A 136 8.50 27.49 3.71
C ARG A 136 7.83 28.86 3.81
N ASN A 137 6.86 29.14 2.95
CA ASN A 137 6.09 30.38 3.01
C ASN A 137 4.92 30.21 3.98
N VAL A 138 5.16 30.47 5.27
CA VAL A 138 4.19 30.28 6.37
C VAL A 138 2.89 31.07 6.16
N THR A 139 2.88 32.14 5.36
CA THR A 139 1.66 32.89 5.04
C THR A 139 0.77 32.22 4.00
N ASN A 140 1.24 31.12 3.38
CA ASN A 140 0.48 30.40 2.37
C ASN A 140 -0.45 29.36 3.01
N SER A 141 -1.71 29.75 3.24
CA SER A 141 -2.77 28.90 3.78
C SER A 141 -3.07 27.63 2.96
N THR A 142 -2.52 27.51 1.74
CA THR A 142 -2.65 26.28 0.94
C THR A 142 -1.95 25.09 1.62
N PHE A 143 -0.81 25.32 2.27
CA PHE A 143 0.06 24.26 2.82
C PHE A 143 -0.01 24.12 4.33
N TRP A 144 -0.81 24.97 4.98
CA TRP A 144 -1.00 25.05 6.42
C TRP A 144 -2.49 24.97 6.73
N GLU A 145 -2.89 24.10 7.66
CA GLU A 145 -4.32 23.91 7.97
C GLU A 145 -4.91 25.03 8.82
N ILE A 146 -4.08 25.66 9.65
CA ILE A 146 -4.44 26.75 10.54
C ILE A 146 -3.34 27.79 10.42
N ALA A 147 -3.69 29.09 10.40
CA ALA A 147 -2.71 30.16 10.43
C ALA A 147 -1.91 30.12 11.77
N PRO A 148 -0.69 30.70 11.82
CA PRO A 148 0.10 30.78 13.05
C PRO A 148 -0.72 31.34 14.24
N PRO A 149 -0.45 30.93 15.50
CA PRO A 149 0.72 30.18 15.97
C PRO A 149 0.53 28.65 16.12
N LEU A 150 -0.69 28.13 15.89
CA LEU A 150 -1.02 26.70 16.04
C LEU A 150 -0.90 25.90 14.73
N GLY A 151 -0.38 26.54 13.67
CA GLY A 151 -0.44 26.02 12.31
C GLY A 151 0.23 24.66 12.17
N LYS A 152 -0.53 23.66 11.76
CA LYS A 152 -0.01 22.37 11.35
C LYS A 152 0.29 22.42 9.86
N SER A 153 1.53 22.15 9.48
CA SER A 153 1.89 21.98 8.08
C SER A 153 1.30 20.68 7.54
N SER A 154 0.85 20.73 6.28
CA SER A 154 0.42 19.55 5.56
C SER A 154 1.59 18.58 5.37
N VAL A 155 1.29 17.27 5.36
CA VAL A 155 2.30 16.22 5.19
C VAL A 155 2.37 15.81 3.73
N MET A 156 3.56 15.79 3.14
CA MET A 156 3.75 15.32 1.76
C MET A 156 4.15 13.85 1.72
N VAL A 157 3.38 13.07 0.97
CA VAL A 157 3.56 11.63 0.82
C VAL A 157 3.58 11.26 -0.66
N THR A 158 4.61 10.55 -1.08
CA THR A 158 4.66 9.90 -2.40
C THR A 158 4.19 8.47 -2.25
N ALA A 159 3.10 8.08 -2.92
CA ALA A 159 2.52 6.75 -2.80
C ALA A 159 2.58 5.98 -4.11
N GLY A 160 2.61 4.64 -4.05
CA GLY A 160 2.55 3.78 -5.22
C GLY A 160 3.25 2.44 -5.03
N VAL A 161 3.08 1.53 -5.98
CA VAL A 161 3.55 0.14 -5.88
C VAL A 161 5.08 0.03 -5.75
N LYS A 162 5.56 -1.11 -5.28
CA LYS A 162 6.99 -1.41 -5.19
C LYS A 162 7.61 -1.41 -6.57
N GLY A 163 8.65 -0.61 -6.80
CA GLY A 163 9.31 -0.50 -8.12
C GLY A 163 8.72 0.55 -9.06
N ILE A 164 7.75 1.34 -8.61
CA ILE A 164 7.14 2.44 -9.39
C ILE A 164 8.00 3.72 -9.46
N GLY A 165 9.12 3.77 -8.72
CA GLY A 165 10.05 4.90 -8.73
C GLY A 165 9.95 5.88 -7.55
N LYS A 166 9.29 5.53 -6.44
CA LYS A 166 9.23 6.38 -5.22
C LYS A 166 10.62 6.72 -4.69
N THR A 167 11.42 5.69 -4.43
CA THR A 167 12.80 5.83 -3.96
C THR A 167 13.65 6.63 -4.94
N ARG A 168 13.43 6.46 -6.24
CA ARG A 168 14.12 7.23 -7.28
C ARG A 168 13.77 8.72 -7.19
N LEU A 169 12.49 9.05 -6.97
CA LEU A 169 12.01 10.41 -6.79
C LEU A 169 12.64 11.09 -5.56
N LEU A 170 12.66 10.39 -4.41
CA LEU A 170 13.36 10.88 -3.21
C LEU A 170 14.86 11.07 -3.45
N HIS A 171 15.48 10.14 -4.17
CA HIS A 171 16.90 10.24 -4.49
C HIS A 171 17.21 11.47 -5.35
N GLU A 172 16.40 11.76 -6.37
CA GLU A 172 16.57 12.94 -7.22
C GLU A 172 16.38 14.24 -6.42
N MET A 173 15.40 14.27 -5.51
CA MET A 173 15.23 15.36 -4.54
C MET A 173 16.49 15.59 -3.72
N CYS A 174 17.11 14.53 -3.20
CA CYS A 174 18.29 14.64 -2.35
C CYS A 174 19.58 15.02 -3.09
N THR A 175 19.58 14.99 -4.42
CA THR A 175 20.80 15.15 -5.23
C THR A 175 20.71 16.33 -6.19
N THR A 176 19.70 16.32 -7.05
CA THR A 176 19.59 17.26 -8.18
C THR A 176 18.76 18.50 -7.86
N TRP A 177 17.85 18.44 -6.88
CA TRP A 177 16.87 19.52 -6.64
C TRP A 177 17.26 20.49 -5.52
N LEU A 178 18.44 20.32 -4.92
CA LEU A 178 18.92 21.22 -3.87
C LEU A 178 18.98 22.68 -4.36
N SER A 179 19.46 22.89 -5.59
CA SER A 179 19.49 24.20 -6.24
C SER A 179 18.09 24.75 -6.55
N GLU A 180 17.09 23.89 -6.74
CA GLU A 180 15.72 24.27 -7.08
C GLU A 180 14.86 24.60 -5.84
N THR A 181 15.27 24.13 -4.65
CA THR A 181 14.50 24.23 -3.39
C THR A 181 15.09 25.21 -2.38
N ALA A 182 16.24 25.83 -2.71
CA ALA A 182 17.08 26.60 -1.79
C ALA A 182 17.51 25.80 -0.54
N ALA A 183 17.34 24.48 -0.55
CA ALA A 183 17.85 23.59 0.49
C ALA A 183 19.37 23.51 0.37
N ARG A 184 20.05 23.57 1.51
CA ARG A 184 21.51 23.51 1.57
C ARG A 184 22.03 22.09 1.76
N ALA A 185 21.17 21.20 2.25
CA ALA A 185 21.44 19.77 2.33
C ALA A 185 20.13 18.98 2.23
N ALA A 186 20.26 17.71 1.84
CA ALA A 186 19.19 16.76 1.88
C ALA A 186 19.73 15.39 2.30
N LEU A 187 18.92 14.64 3.05
CA LEU A 187 19.23 13.29 3.51
C LEU A 187 18.11 12.35 3.11
N ARG A 188 18.44 11.08 2.90
CA ARG A 188 17.48 10.00 2.70
C ARG A 188 17.57 9.04 3.87
N VAL A 189 16.44 8.68 4.44
CA VAL A 189 16.27 7.65 5.45
C VAL A 189 15.49 6.52 4.80
N ASP A 190 16.02 5.31 4.88
CA ASP A 190 15.40 4.13 4.30
C ASP A 190 15.44 3.01 5.34
N PHE A 191 14.25 2.62 5.80
CA PHE A 191 14.07 1.59 6.82
C PHE A 191 14.19 0.17 6.27
N ASN A 192 14.36 0.02 4.95
CA ASN A 192 14.54 -1.28 4.32
C ASN A 192 15.89 -1.89 4.70
N GLY A 193 15.87 -3.07 5.31
CA GLY A 193 17.06 -3.84 5.66
C GLY A 193 17.27 -4.06 7.17
N SER A 194 17.98 -5.14 7.49
CA SER A 194 18.30 -5.69 8.82
C SER A 194 19.31 -4.85 9.63
N THR A 195 19.39 -3.53 9.43
CA THR A 195 20.52 -2.72 9.93
C THR A 195 20.22 -1.87 11.17
N TRP A 196 18.98 -1.84 11.66
CA TRP A 196 18.57 -1.04 12.83
C TRP A 196 18.03 -1.93 13.98
N HIS A 197 18.55 -3.15 14.11
CA HIS A 197 18.18 -4.11 15.18
C HIS A 197 18.58 -3.62 16.58
N GLY A 198 17.78 -3.98 17.59
CA GLY A 198 18.10 -3.76 19.01
C GLY A 198 17.57 -2.49 19.69
N ARG A 199 16.84 -1.61 18.97
CA ARG A 199 16.35 -0.34 19.53
C ARG A 199 14.98 -0.45 20.21
N LYS A 200 14.82 0.25 21.34
CA LYS A 200 13.61 0.22 22.19
C LYS A 200 12.47 1.07 21.64
N ASP A 201 12.77 2.13 20.88
CA ASP A 201 11.77 3.03 20.32
C ASP A 201 12.06 3.43 18.85
N PRO A 202 11.01 3.80 18.09
CA PRO A 202 11.13 4.19 16.68
C PRO A 202 11.94 5.46 16.42
N THR A 203 12.01 6.40 17.36
CA THR A 203 12.69 7.69 17.18
C THR A 203 14.22 7.52 17.28
N GLN A 204 14.69 6.63 18.15
CA GLN A 204 16.07 6.16 18.19
C GLN A 204 16.44 5.40 16.91
N ALA A 205 15.56 4.50 16.45
CA ALA A 205 15.78 3.79 15.18
C ALA A 205 15.91 4.77 14.00
N PHE A 206 15.05 5.78 13.93
CA PHE A 206 15.14 6.84 12.93
C PHE A 206 16.46 7.61 13.03
N SER A 207 16.87 8.01 14.24
CA SER A 207 18.14 8.73 14.48
C SER A 207 19.36 7.92 14.05
N GLN A 208 19.37 6.62 14.37
CA GLN A 208 20.43 5.70 13.95
C GLN A 208 20.51 5.62 12.43
N VAL A 209 19.38 5.39 11.75
CA VAL A 209 19.33 5.25 10.29
C VAL A 209 19.76 6.57 9.63
N LEU A 210 19.30 7.71 10.14
CA LEU A 210 19.68 9.03 9.64
C LEU A 210 21.20 9.27 9.71
N LEU A 211 21.83 9.01 10.86
CA LEU A 211 23.28 9.16 11.02
C LEU A 211 24.06 8.22 10.09
N ARG A 212 23.59 6.98 9.92
CA ARG A 212 24.22 6.02 8.99
C ARG A 212 24.13 6.48 7.54
N TYR A 213 22.97 6.95 7.11
CA TYR A 213 22.81 7.48 5.75
C TYR A 213 23.57 8.78 5.53
N ALA A 214 23.83 9.55 6.59
CA ALA A 214 24.75 10.68 6.53
C ALA A 214 26.22 10.23 6.39
N GLY A 215 26.58 8.96 6.61
CA GLY A 215 27.94 8.43 6.45
C GLY A 215 28.62 7.97 7.74
N MET A 216 27.93 8.02 8.88
CA MET A 216 28.48 7.54 10.15
C MET A 216 28.54 6.00 10.19
N ARG A 217 29.58 5.44 10.82
CA ARG A 217 29.72 4.00 10.98
C ARG A 217 28.54 3.40 11.76
N PRO A 218 28.14 2.15 11.46
CA PRO A 218 26.98 1.50 12.06
C PRO A 218 26.94 1.55 13.59
N ASP A 219 28.06 1.22 14.24
CA ASP A 219 28.17 1.11 15.69
C ASP A 219 28.17 2.47 16.38
N ASP A 220 28.87 3.45 15.78
CA ASP A 220 28.90 4.83 16.28
C ASP A 220 27.50 5.47 16.19
N ALA A 221 26.80 5.26 15.07
CA ALA A 221 25.43 5.77 14.88
C ALA A 221 24.45 5.10 15.85
N ALA A 222 24.62 3.79 16.08
CA ALA A 222 23.88 3.03 17.07
C ALA A 222 24.04 3.65 18.46
N TRP A 223 25.28 3.81 18.91
CA TRP A 223 25.60 4.36 20.21
C TRP A 223 25.11 5.81 20.37
N CYS A 224 25.35 6.67 19.38
CA CYS A 224 24.89 8.06 19.41
C CYS A 224 23.36 8.16 19.50
N SER A 225 22.64 7.31 18.75
CA SER A 225 21.17 7.30 18.78
C SER A 225 20.57 6.82 20.10
N GLU A 226 21.32 6.06 20.89
CA GLU A 226 20.91 5.60 22.21
C GLU A 226 21.24 6.63 23.29
N ALA A 227 22.40 7.27 23.16
CA ALA A 227 22.86 8.29 24.09
C ALA A 227 22.10 9.61 23.96
N LEU A 228 21.60 9.95 22.76
CA LEU A 228 21.00 11.24 22.47
C LEU A 228 19.51 11.15 22.09
N PRO A 229 18.67 12.07 22.58
CA PRO A 229 17.34 12.28 22.00
C PRO A 229 17.46 12.84 20.58
N TRP A 230 16.46 12.57 19.75
CA TRP A 230 16.52 12.85 18.31
C TRP A 230 16.74 14.35 17.99
N GLU A 231 16.24 15.27 18.82
CA GLU A 231 16.44 16.71 18.69
C GLU A 231 17.93 17.08 18.76
N LYS A 232 18.67 16.45 19.70
CA LYS A 232 20.11 16.66 19.86
C LYS A 232 20.89 16.03 18.71
N VAL A 233 20.46 14.86 18.23
CA VAL A 233 21.03 14.22 17.03
C VAL A 233 20.89 15.13 15.83
N MET A 234 19.68 15.67 15.58
CA MET A 234 19.42 16.59 14.47
C MET A 234 20.25 17.87 14.59
N TRP A 235 20.34 18.44 15.79
CA TRP A 235 21.16 19.62 16.01
C TRP A 235 22.64 19.38 15.67
N ALA A 236 23.22 18.30 16.20
CA ALA A 236 24.62 17.95 15.96
C ALA A 236 24.87 17.64 14.47
N LEU A 237 23.94 16.92 13.83
CA LEU A 237 24.03 16.58 12.41
C LEU A 237 23.94 17.83 11.52
N ARG A 238 23.08 18.80 11.83
CA ARG A 238 23.01 20.07 11.08
C ARG A 238 24.32 20.85 11.16
N ARG A 239 24.97 20.87 12.32
CA ARG A 239 26.30 21.48 12.47
C ARG A 239 27.37 20.72 11.69
N LYS A 240 27.32 19.39 11.71
CA LYS A 240 28.20 18.52 10.90
C LYS A 240 28.05 18.76 9.40
N LEU A 241 26.84 19.10 8.95
CA LEU A 241 26.54 19.48 7.57
C LEU A 241 26.92 20.94 7.22
N GLY A 242 27.41 21.72 8.19
CA GLY A 242 27.75 23.13 7.96
C GLY A 242 26.54 24.02 7.67
N LEU A 243 25.35 23.63 8.14
CA LEU A 243 24.11 24.37 7.87
C LEU A 243 23.98 25.57 8.82
N ALA A 244 23.72 26.74 8.23
CA ALA A 244 23.26 27.90 8.98
C ALA A 244 21.91 27.64 9.65
N ASP A 245 21.56 28.45 10.65
CA ASP A 245 20.29 28.27 11.37
C ASP A 245 19.08 28.52 10.46
N ASP A 246 19.14 29.41 9.47
CA ASP A 246 18.04 29.65 8.52
C ASP A 246 18.05 28.67 7.31
N ALA A 247 19.07 27.82 7.19
CA ALA A 247 19.23 26.94 6.05
C ALA A 247 18.22 25.77 6.07
N LEU A 248 17.54 25.52 4.95
CA LEU A 248 16.60 24.42 4.83
C LEU A 248 17.32 23.07 4.69
N LEU A 249 16.90 22.09 5.49
CA LEU A 249 17.27 20.68 5.38
C LEU A 249 16.08 19.86 4.88
N LEU A 250 16.27 19.07 3.83
CA LEU A 250 15.25 18.10 3.36
C LEU A 250 15.57 16.70 3.88
N VAL A 251 14.54 15.96 4.30
CA VAL A 251 14.69 14.55 4.72
C VAL A 251 13.65 13.69 4.02
N GLY A 252 14.09 12.87 3.07
CA GLY A 252 13.23 11.88 2.40
C GLY A 252 13.17 10.60 3.24
N VAL A 253 11.97 10.17 3.66
CA VAL A 253 11.77 8.98 4.49
C VAL A 253 11.07 7.89 3.67
N ASP A 254 11.76 6.77 3.48
CA ASP A 254 11.31 5.64 2.66
C ASP A 254 10.95 4.41 3.52
N GLU A 255 9.98 3.62 3.05
CA GLU A 255 9.59 2.32 3.63
C GLU A 255 9.16 2.36 5.11
N LEU A 256 8.34 3.34 5.50
CA LEU A 256 7.82 3.49 6.87
C LEU A 256 7.11 2.23 7.42
N ILE A 257 6.55 1.40 6.54
CA ILE A 257 5.87 0.15 6.91
C ILE A 257 6.79 -0.82 7.67
N GLU A 258 8.10 -0.78 7.43
CA GLU A 258 9.07 -1.62 8.14
C GLU A 258 9.22 -1.20 9.61
N LEU A 259 9.07 0.09 9.90
CA LEU A 259 9.01 0.61 11.26
C LEU A 259 7.78 0.06 11.99
N GLU A 260 6.63 0.04 11.32
CA GLU A 260 5.37 -0.48 11.87
C GLU A 260 5.40 -1.98 12.12
N LYS A 261 5.95 -2.76 11.18
CA LYS A 261 6.12 -4.22 11.37
C LYS A 261 6.89 -4.56 12.65
N LYS A 262 7.83 -3.69 13.06
CA LYS A 262 8.68 -3.92 14.23
C LYS A 262 8.12 -3.33 15.53
N TYR A 263 7.62 -2.10 15.52
CA TYR A 263 7.18 -1.40 16.75
C TYR A 263 5.67 -1.36 16.93
N GLY A 264 4.91 -1.84 15.95
CA GLY A 264 3.47 -1.79 15.92
C GLY A 264 2.92 -0.43 15.49
N SER A 265 1.63 -0.50 15.17
CA SER A 265 0.76 0.58 14.71
C SER A 265 0.83 1.85 15.58
N ASN A 266 0.67 1.70 16.90
CA ASN A 266 0.51 2.85 17.80
C ASN A 266 1.83 3.60 17.99
N SER A 267 2.93 2.87 18.16
CA SER A 267 4.28 3.45 18.29
C SER A 267 4.67 4.22 17.03
N THR A 268 4.29 3.70 15.86
CA THR A 268 4.55 4.38 14.57
C THR A 268 3.73 5.65 14.41
N SER A 269 2.46 5.65 14.82
CA SER A 269 1.64 6.86 14.84
C SER A 269 2.21 7.93 15.79
N LEU A 270 2.69 7.52 16.98
CA LEU A 270 3.33 8.43 17.93
C LEU A 270 4.61 9.04 17.35
N PHE A 271 5.47 8.20 16.76
CA PHE A 271 6.68 8.64 16.06
C PHE A 271 6.37 9.68 14.96
N LEU A 272 5.40 9.39 14.09
CA LEU A 272 4.97 10.34 13.06
C LEU A 272 4.51 11.66 13.68
N SER A 273 3.72 11.63 14.74
CA SER A 273 3.26 12.84 15.43
C SER A 273 4.44 13.66 15.95
N THR A 274 5.42 13.02 16.60
CA THR A 274 6.61 13.68 17.15
C THR A 274 7.44 14.34 16.05
N ILE A 275 7.78 13.60 14.98
CA ILE A 275 8.61 14.14 13.89
C ILE A 275 7.90 15.26 13.13
N MET A 276 6.58 15.15 12.94
CA MET A 276 5.81 16.20 12.25
C MET A 276 5.61 17.45 13.11
N GLN A 277 5.45 17.30 14.42
CA GLN A 277 5.42 18.45 15.32
C GLN A 277 6.72 19.25 15.23
N ALA A 278 7.85 18.55 15.21
CA ALA A 278 9.14 19.22 15.14
C ALA A 278 9.41 19.91 13.79
N GLN A 279 8.88 19.37 12.69
CA GLN A 279 8.84 20.10 11.42
C GLN A 279 8.09 21.43 11.58
N ASP A 280 6.88 21.41 12.14
CA ASP A 280 6.09 22.64 12.30
C ASP A 280 6.83 23.67 13.15
N GLU A 281 7.37 23.27 14.29
CA GLU A 281 8.12 24.14 15.20
C GLU A 281 9.33 24.77 14.49
N SER A 282 10.05 23.99 13.66
CA SER A 282 11.19 24.49 12.89
C SER A 282 10.80 25.48 11.78
N LEU A 283 9.65 25.26 11.14
CA LEU A 283 9.16 26.09 10.04
C LEU A 283 8.53 27.40 10.58
N LEU A 284 7.75 27.32 11.65
CA LEU A 284 7.09 28.47 12.29
C LEU A 284 8.10 29.42 12.94
N SER A 285 9.14 28.88 13.59
CA SER A 285 10.20 29.70 14.19
C SER A 285 11.14 30.31 13.15
N GLY A 286 11.14 29.78 11.92
CA GLY A 286 12.15 30.11 10.89
C GLY A 286 13.57 29.64 11.25
N HIS A 287 13.73 28.96 12.38
CA HIS A 287 15.01 28.55 12.93
C HIS A 287 15.18 27.03 12.79
N ARG A 288 16.23 26.65 12.07
CA ARG A 288 16.61 25.30 11.66
C ARG A 288 15.52 24.57 10.88
N PRO A 289 14.96 25.19 9.82
CA PRO A 289 13.84 24.60 9.09
C PRO A 289 14.21 23.22 8.53
N VAL A 290 13.32 22.25 8.75
CA VAL A 290 13.39 20.90 8.19
C VAL A 290 12.08 20.57 7.49
N VAL A 291 12.15 19.89 6.35
CA VAL A 291 10.97 19.37 5.65
C VAL A 291 11.15 17.88 5.40
N PHE A 292 10.18 17.09 5.86
CA PHE A 292 10.12 15.65 5.64
C PHE A 292 9.22 15.33 4.46
N ILE A 293 9.71 14.46 3.57
CA ILE A 293 8.92 13.92 2.46
C ILE A 293 8.88 12.42 2.60
N TRP A 294 7.67 11.89 2.72
CA TRP A 294 7.46 10.49 3.04
C TRP A 294 7.20 9.69 1.76
N THR A 295 7.54 8.41 1.78
CA THR A 295 6.97 7.45 0.84
C THR A 295 6.01 6.52 1.56
N ALA A 296 5.01 6.06 0.83
CA ALA A 296 4.14 4.98 1.27
C ALA A 296 3.87 4.04 0.10
N LEU A 297 3.49 2.80 0.40
CA LEU A 297 2.96 1.91 -0.64
C LEU A 297 1.55 2.35 -1.04
N VAL A 298 0.74 2.73 -0.05
CA VAL A 298 -0.68 3.06 -0.23
C VAL A 298 -1.02 4.41 0.40
N GLU A 299 -1.90 5.15 -0.25
CA GLU A 299 -2.45 6.43 0.24
C GLU A 299 -3.24 6.27 1.55
N SER A 300 -4.07 5.22 1.63
CA SER A 300 -4.93 4.93 2.79
C SER A 300 -4.09 4.70 4.06
N TYR A 301 -2.94 4.04 3.91
CA TYR A 301 -2.00 3.77 5.00
C TYR A 301 -1.59 5.08 5.69
N PHE A 302 -1.08 6.04 4.92
CA PHE A 302 -0.62 7.29 5.53
C PHE A 302 -1.79 8.16 6.01
N LYS A 303 -2.91 8.21 5.27
CA LYS A 303 -4.12 8.95 5.70
C LYS A 303 -4.68 8.47 7.03
N LYS A 304 -4.74 7.15 7.26
CA LYS A 304 -5.21 6.57 8.52
C LYS A 304 -4.25 6.89 9.68
N ARG A 305 -2.96 7.00 9.39
CA ARG A 305 -1.93 7.31 10.39
C ARG A 305 -1.89 8.80 10.73
N SER A 306 -2.16 9.65 9.75
CA SER A 306 -2.17 11.11 9.91
C SER A 306 -3.51 11.65 10.40
N SER A 307 -4.63 10.93 10.22
CA SER A 307 -5.95 11.39 10.65
C SER A 307 -5.99 11.68 12.15
N ASP A 308 -5.29 10.87 12.95
CA ASP A 308 -5.19 11.06 14.40
C ASP A 308 -4.38 12.31 14.77
N SER A 309 -3.49 12.76 13.88
CA SER A 309 -2.72 14.00 14.07
C SER A 309 -3.51 15.25 13.65
N GLY A 310 -4.67 15.07 13.00
CA GLY A 310 -5.49 16.14 12.47
C GLY A 310 -4.85 16.89 11.30
N ARG A 311 -3.88 16.27 10.60
CA ARG A 311 -3.11 16.87 9.50
C ARG A 311 -3.62 16.51 8.11
N LYS A 312 -3.58 17.48 7.20
CA LYS A 312 -3.89 17.31 5.78
C LYS A 312 -2.74 16.59 5.11
N VAL A 313 -3.01 15.39 4.60
CA VAL A 313 -2.08 14.67 3.74
C VAL A 313 -2.20 15.18 2.32
N ARG A 314 -1.09 15.70 1.80
CA ARG A 314 -0.87 15.93 0.38
C ARG A 314 -0.20 14.70 -0.19
N LEU A 315 -0.84 14.12 -1.19
CA LEU A 315 -0.41 12.86 -1.75
C LEU A 315 -0.06 13.03 -3.22
N ILE A 316 1.13 12.56 -3.57
CA ILE A 316 1.55 12.37 -4.95
C ILE A 316 1.48 10.87 -5.23
N SER A 317 0.48 10.45 -6.00
CA SER A 317 0.34 9.05 -6.39
C SER A 317 1.17 8.79 -7.64
N LEU A 318 2.22 7.98 -7.51
CA LEU A 318 3.01 7.52 -8.64
C LEU A 318 2.25 6.41 -9.35
N THR A 319 1.87 6.70 -10.59
CA THR A 319 1.19 5.80 -11.52
C THR A 319 2.20 5.04 -12.38
N GLY A 320 1.71 4.15 -13.23
CA GLY A 320 2.56 3.51 -14.22
C GLY A 320 3.29 4.54 -15.09
N LEU A 321 4.46 4.18 -15.63
CA LEU A 321 5.09 4.97 -16.69
C LEU A 321 4.14 5.09 -17.90
N PRO A 322 4.13 6.24 -18.58
CA PRO A 322 3.28 6.42 -19.75
C PRO A 322 3.79 5.54 -20.91
N PRO A 323 2.96 5.22 -21.92
CA PRO A 323 3.34 4.40 -23.07
C PRO A 323 4.64 4.83 -23.76
N GLU A 324 4.87 6.14 -23.81
CA GLU A 324 6.05 6.79 -24.38
C GLU A 324 7.34 6.40 -23.67
N ALA A 325 7.29 5.90 -22.43
CA ALA A 325 8.46 5.41 -21.72
C ALA A 325 9.09 4.18 -22.39
N LEU A 326 8.38 3.47 -23.28
CA LEU A 326 9.01 2.50 -24.18
C LEU A 326 10.11 3.11 -25.03
N ASN A 327 10.04 4.40 -25.34
CA ASN A 327 11.09 5.08 -26.11
C ASN A 327 12.43 5.14 -25.36
N LEU A 328 12.40 4.94 -24.05
CA LEU A 328 13.56 4.94 -23.17
C LEU A 328 14.23 3.57 -23.11
N VAL A 329 13.52 2.52 -23.51
CA VAL A 329 14.14 1.22 -23.78
C VAL A 329 15.05 1.40 -25.00
N PRO A 330 16.35 1.03 -24.90
CA PRO A 330 17.30 1.13 -26.00
C PRO A 330 16.72 0.56 -27.29
N GLN A 331 16.84 1.29 -28.39
CA GLN A 331 16.20 0.94 -29.67
C GLN A 331 16.53 -0.49 -30.11
N LYS A 332 17.76 -0.96 -29.88
CA LYS A 332 18.18 -2.34 -30.17
C LYS A 332 17.36 -3.37 -29.39
N ILE A 333 17.14 -3.15 -28.09
CA ILE A 333 16.35 -4.02 -27.23
C ILE A 333 14.89 -3.98 -27.68
N ARG A 334 14.35 -2.77 -27.88
CA ARG A 334 12.96 -2.59 -28.33
C ARG A 334 12.68 -3.31 -29.65
N ARG A 335 13.53 -3.14 -30.67
CA ARG A 335 13.42 -3.84 -31.96
C ARG A 335 13.46 -5.36 -31.80
N ALA A 336 14.32 -5.87 -30.90
CA ALA A 336 14.40 -7.31 -30.64
C ALA A 336 13.11 -7.89 -30.03
N PHE A 337 12.44 -7.12 -29.16
CA PHE A 337 11.15 -7.51 -28.60
C PHE A 337 9.99 -7.28 -29.58
N GLU A 338 10.06 -6.29 -30.46
CA GLU A 338 9.04 -6.05 -31.48
C GLU A 338 9.06 -7.06 -32.63
N ALA A 339 10.12 -7.86 -32.74
CA ALA A 339 10.35 -8.81 -33.84
C ALA A 339 9.32 -9.96 -33.89
N THR A 340 8.72 -10.35 -32.77
CA THR A 340 7.69 -11.40 -32.72
C THR A 340 6.50 -10.97 -31.89
N ALA A 341 5.31 -11.49 -32.21
CA ALA A 341 4.08 -11.09 -31.53
C ALA A 341 4.10 -11.39 -30.01
N GLY A 342 4.61 -12.56 -29.61
CA GLY A 342 4.76 -12.94 -28.20
C GLY A 342 5.78 -12.10 -27.42
N ARG A 343 6.92 -11.75 -28.01
CA ARG A 343 7.89 -10.84 -27.39
C ARG A 343 7.34 -9.41 -27.30
N LYS A 344 6.62 -8.97 -28.33
CA LYS A 344 5.98 -7.66 -28.36
C LYS A 344 4.89 -7.57 -27.28
N GLN A 345 4.15 -8.65 -27.06
CA GLN A 345 3.20 -8.76 -25.97
C GLN A 345 3.90 -8.70 -24.60
N LEU A 346 5.01 -9.42 -24.43
CA LEU A 346 5.79 -9.36 -23.19
C LEU A 346 6.27 -7.94 -22.85
N LEU A 347 6.83 -7.22 -23.83
CA LEU A 347 7.24 -5.82 -23.68
C LEU A 347 6.07 -4.90 -23.29
N ARG A 348 4.85 -5.24 -23.72
CA ARG A 348 3.63 -4.52 -23.35
C ARG A 348 3.10 -4.90 -21.96
N GLN A 349 3.23 -6.16 -21.55
CA GLN A 349 2.79 -6.64 -20.24
C GLN A 349 3.60 -6.03 -19.08
N ILE A 350 4.85 -5.64 -19.33
CA ILE A 350 5.72 -4.93 -18.35
C ILE A 350 5.59 -3.41 -18.40
N LEU A 351 4.91 -2.89 -19.42
CA LEU A 351 4.83 -1.47 -19.71
C LEU A 351 4.11 -0.76 -18.58
N GLY A 352 4.64 0.38 -18.16
CA GLY A 352 4.11 1.13 -17.05
C GLY A 352 4.75 0.76 -15.72
N HIS A 353 5.50 -0.33 -15.59
CA HIS A 353 6.20 -0.62 -14.34
C HIS A 353 7.73 -0.44 -14.49
N PRO A 354 8.33 0.67 -14.04
CA PRO A 354 9.74 0.99 -14.28
C PRO A 354 10.68 -0.14 -13.90
N ARG A 355 10.51 -0.75 -12.72
CA ARG A 355 11.39 -1.84 -12.27
C ARG A 355 11.30 -3.08 -13.15
N LEU A 356 10.12 -3.39 -13.68
CA LEU A 356 10.00 -4.52 -14.60
C LEU A 356 10.62 -4.19 -15.96
N MET A 357 10.43 -2.94 -16.42
CA MET A 357 10.98 -2.46 -17.69
C MET A 357 12.50 -2.34 -17.70
N PHE A 358 13.13 -1.96 -16.59
CA PHE A 358 14.57 -1.73 -16.55
C PHE A 358 15.30 -2.88 -15.86
N ASP A 359 15.08 -3.09 -14.56
CA ASP A 359 15.82 -4.08 -13.78
C ASP A 359 15.50 -5.51 -14.22
N ALA A 360 14.20 -5.87 -14.26
CA ALA A 360 13.80 -7.24 -14.54
C ALA A 360 14.06 -7.63 -15.99
N LEU A 361 13.83 -6.73 -16.96
CA LEU A 361 14.19 -6.98 -18.35
C LEU A 361 15.70 -7.17 -18.51
N GLN A 362 16.52 -6.29 -17.92
CA GLN A 362 17.97 -6.37 -18.06
C GLN A 362 18.51 -7.66 -17.44
N ASP A 363 18.06 -8.00 -16.24
CA ASP A 363 18.54 -9.19 -15.53
C ASP A 363 18.02 -10.48 -16.17
N ALA A 364 16.75 -10.54 -16.56
CA ALA A 364 16.21 -11.66 -17.31
C ALA A 364 16.88 -11.82 -18.68
N PHE A 365 17.20 -10.73 -19.38
CA PHE A 365 17.95 -10.77 -20.63
C PHE A 365 19.39 -11.25 -20.42
N SER A 366 20.04 -10.83 -19.35
CA SER A 366 21.41 -11.25 -19.02
C SER A 366 21.47 -12.73 -18.63
N THR A 367 20.41 -13.24 -18.00
CA THR A 367 20.32 -14.63 -17.52
C THR A 367 19.86 -15.60 -18.63
N CYS A 368 18.85 -15.22 -19.42
CA CYS A 368 18.16 -16.11 -20.35
C CYS A 368 18.40 -15.78 -21.83
N GLY A 369 19.02 -14.64 -22.15
CA GLY A 369 19.06 -14.10 -23.51
C GLY A 369 17.68 -13.65 -24.00
N LEU A 370 17.56 -13.44 -25.32
CA LEU A 370 16.26 -13.18 -25.95
C LEU A 370 15.43 -14.47 -26.01
N PRO A 371 14.18 -14.47 -25.52
CA PRO A 371 13.36 -15.67 -25.57
C PRO A 371 12.92 -15.96 -27.00
N GLU A 372 13.50 -16.98 -27.66
CA GLU A 372 13.18 -17.36 -29.06
C GLU A 372 12.04 -18.36 -29.19
N THR A 373 11.75 -19.10 -28.12
CA THR A 373 10.70 -20.13 -28.10
C THR A 373 9.61 -19.75 -27.10
N THR A 374 8.42 -20.36 -27.23
CA THR A 374 7.34 -20.20 -26.25
C THR A 374 7.77 -20.62 -24.84
N SER A 375 8.50 -21.73 -24.71
CA SER A 375 9.06 -22.19 -23.43
C SER A 375 10.03 -21.17 -22.83
N ALA A 376 10.95 -20.62 -23.63
CA ALA A 376 11.86 -19.57 -23.20
C ALA A 376 11.10 -18.30 -22.75
N LEU A 377 10.02 -17.93 -23.45
CA LEU A 377 9.18 -16.78 -23.08
C LEU A 377 8.47 -16.99 -21.72
N VAL A 378 7.96 -18.21 -21.47
CA VAL A 378 7.35 -18.57 -20.18
C VAL A 378 8.39 -18.50 -19.07
N GLN A 379 9.59 -19.06 -19.28
CA GLN A 379 10.66 -18.99 -18.29
C GLN A 379 11.10 -17.54 -18.04
N PHE A 380 11.22 -16.74 -19.09
CA PHE A 380 11.54 -15.32 -19.00
C PHE A 380 10.51 -14.55 -18.15
N ARG A 381 9.21 -14.80 -18.36
CA ARG A 381 8.13 -14.22 -17.55
C ARG A 381 8.26 -14.58 -16.07
N LYS A 382 8.50 -15.86 -15.76
CA LYS A 382 8.71 -16.33 -14.37
C LYS A 382 9.90 -15.62 -13.71
N THR A 383 11.02 -15.54 -14.41
CA THR A 383 12.22 -14.83 -13.95
C THR A 383 11.92 -13.37 -13.62
N MET A 384 11.21 -12.64 -14.50
CA MET A 384 10.86 -11.25 -14.24
C MET A 384 9.95 -11.05 -13.02
N ILE A 385 8.94 -11.91 -12.83
CA ILE A 385 8.04 -11.84 -11.67
C ILE A 385 8.83 -12.05 -10.38
N SER A 386 9.75 -13.02 -10.39
CA SER A 386 10.62 -13.31 -9.24
C SER A 386 11.57 -12.14 -8.92
N ILE A 387 12.24 -11.57 -9.93
CA ILE A 387 13.13 -10.41 -9.76
C ILE A 387 12.38 -9.19 -9.22
N ALA A 388 11.17 -8.94 -9.75
CA ALA A 388 10.32 -7.86 -9.28
C ALA A 388 9.67 -8.17 -7.91
N LYS A 389 9.84 -9.39 -7.38
CA LYS A 389 9.28 -9.88 -6.12
C LYS A 389 7.75 -9.79 -6.10
N LEU A 390 7.13 -10.21 -7.20
CA LEU A 390 5.68 -10.24 -7.42
C LEU A 390 5.09 -11.65 -7.23
N ASP A 391 5.88 -12.65 -6.86
CA ASP A 391 5.50 -14.07 -6.86
C ASP A 391 5.12 -14.63 -5.48
N HIS A 392 4.55 -13.81 -4.59
CA HIS A 392 4.21 -14.29 -3.24
C HIS A 392 3.20 -15.45 -3.30
N PRO A 393 3.54 -16.68 -2.81
CA PRO A 393 2.78 -17.91 -3.10
C PRO A 393 1.30 -17.86 -2.73
N GLU A 394 0.98 -17.19 -1.61
CA GLU A 394 -0.38 -17.11 -1.06
C GLU A 394 -1.17 -15.85 -1.47
N ALA A 395 -0.58 -14.98 -2.28
CA ALA A 395 -1.12 -13.64 -2.45
C ALA A 395 -2.15 -13.50 -3.58
N LEU A 396 -2.39 -14.55 -4.35
CA LEU A 396 -3.53 -14.65 -5.26
C LEU A 396 -4.12 -16.05 -5.16
N LYS A 397 -5.13 -16.21 -4.30
CA LYS A 397 -5.93 -17.45 -4.24
C LYS A 397 -7.01 -17.43 -5.33
N SER A 398 -7.52 -18.60 -5.70
CA SER A 398 -8.53 -18.72 -6.75
C SER A 398 -9.75 -17.83 -6.51
N ASP A 399 -10.24 -17.76 -5.26
CA ASP A 399 -11.37 -16.90 -4.91
C ASP A 399 -11.08 -15.42 -5.18
N GLU A 400 -9.85 -14.97 -4.96
CA GLU A 400 -9.44 -13.58 -5.15
C GLU A 400 -9.46 -13.19 -6.64
N VAL A 401 -9.01 -14.10 -7.50
CA VAL A 401 -9.07 -13.91 -8.96
C VAL A 401 -10.53 -13.97 -9.44
N ARG A 402 -11.37 -14.84 -8.87
CA ARG A 402 -12.81 -14.87 -9.17
C ARG A 402 -13.48 -13.54 -8.81
N LEU A 403 -13.21 -12.99 -7.62
CA LEU A 403 -13.74 -11.67 -7.21
C LEU A 403 -13.39 -10.57 -8.22
N TRP A 404 -12.22 -10.64 -8.86
CA TRP A 404 -11.76 -9.64 -9.82
C TRP A 404 -12.53 -9.62 -11.14
N PHE A 405 -12.93 -10.81 -11.63
CA PHE A 405 -13.72 -10.96 -12.84
C PHE A 405 -15.22 -10.93 -12.57
N SER A 406 -15.64 -11.14 -11.33
CA SER A 406 -17.04 -11.18 -10.93
C SER A 406 -17.70 -9.79 -10.99
N PRO A 407 -18.81 -9.63 -11.72
CA PRO A 407 -19.60 -8.39 -11.72
C PRO A 407 -20.43 -8.17 -10.45
N SER A 408 -20.63 -9.20 -9.63
CA SER A 408 -21.44 -9.14 -8.40
C SER A 408 -20.60 -8.96 -7.14
N ALA A 409 -19.31 -9.29 -7.18
CA ALA A 409 -18.50 -9.35 -6.00
C ALA A 409 -17.57 -8.12 -5.86
N THR A 410 -17.53 -7.55 -4.67
CA THR A 410 -16.57 -6.51 -4.32
C THR A 410 -15.42 -7.12 -3.52
N LEU A 411 -14.20 -6.66 -3.77
CA LEU A 411 -13.06 -7.04 -2.95
C LEU A 411 -13.31 -6.63 -1.49
N PRO A 412 -13.06 -7.52 -0.51
CA PRO A 412 -13.09 -7.19 0.90
C PRO A 412 -12.32 -5.91 1.23
N PRO A 413 -12.80 -5.08 2.18
CA PRO A 413 -12.08 -3.90 2.65
C PRO A 413 -10.66 -4.28 3.10
N GLY A 414 -9.66 -3.55 2.59
CA GLY A 414 -8.24 -3.77 2.92
C GLY A 414 -7.55 -4.86 2.11
N MET A 415 -8.27 -5.73 1.40
CA MET A 415 -7.66 -6.73 0.52
C MET A 415 -6.94 -6.09 -0.66
N HIS A 416 -7.56 -5.09 -1.27
CA HIS A 416 -6.92 -4.29 -2.30
C HIS A 416 -5.58 -3.71 -1.81
N ASP A 417 -5.57 -3.19 -0.58
CA ASP A 417 -4.39 -2.57 0.02
C ASP A 417 -3.31 -3.62 0.32
N ASP A 418 -3.69 -4.85 0.72
CA ASP A 418 -2.77 -5.98 0.87
C ASP A 418 -2.15 -6.39 -0.48
N LEU A 419 -2.96 -6.63 -1.51
CA LEU A 419 -2.48 -6.99 -2.85
C LEU A 419 -1.61 -5.88 -3.48
N ALA A 420 -1.99 -4.62 -3.28
CA ALA A 420 -1.21 -3.47 -3.72
C ALA A 420 0.10 -3.33 -2.93
N SER A 421 0.10 -3.58 -1.62
CA SER A 421 1.32 -3.57 -0.80
C SER A 421 2.33 -4.65 -1.24
N ARG A 422 1.82 -5.77 -1.76
CA ARG A 422 2.60 -6.86 -2.35
C ARG A 422 3.01 -6.61 -3.80
N GLY A 423 2.54 -5.51 -4.41
CA GLY A 423 2.86 -5.11 -5.79
C GLY A 423 2.08 -5.86 -6.88
N LEU A 424 1.05 -6.63 -6.51
CA LEU A 424 0.31 -7.51 -7.43
C LEU A 424 -0.78 -6.78 -8.21
N VAL A 425 -1.24 -5.66 -7.66
CA VAL A 425 -2.29 -4.81 -8.20
C VAL A 425 -1.72 -3.41 -8.44
N HIS A 426 -2.03 -2.83 -9.59
CA HIS A 426 -1.75 -1.44 -9.94
C HIS A 426 -2.99 -0.58 -9.77
N ALA A 427 -2.83 0.64 -9.29
CA ALA A 427 -3.88 1.65 -9.38
C ALA A 427 -3.72 2.45 -10.68
N ALA A 428 -4.70 2.36 -11.56
CA ALA A 428 -4.83 3.15 -12.79
C ALA A 428 -5.91 4.23 -12.61
N ARG A 429 -5.69 5.44 -13.14
CA ARG A 429 -6.74 6.47 -13.23
C ARG A 429 -7.53 6.28 -14.52
N PHE A 430 -8.85 6.38 -14.47
CA PHE A 430 -9.73 6.36 -15.63
C PHE A 430 -10.76 7.48 -15.50
N GLY A 431 -10.49 8.60 -16.16
CA GLY A 431 -11.14 9.88 -15.84
C GLY A 431 -10.91 10.23 -14.36
N ASP A 432 -11.97 10.62 -13.66
CA ASP A 432 -11.89 10.99 -12.24
C ASP A 432 -11.82 9.79 -11.28
N LYS A 433 -11.93 8.55 -11.78
CA LYS A 433 -11.97 7.34 -10.94
C LYS A 433 -10.61 6.66 -10.92
N ARG A 434 -10.19 6.17 -9.75
CA ARG A 434 -9.09 5.18 -9.67
C ARG A 434 -9.66 3.77 -9.74
N LYS A 435 -9.06 2.95 -10.57
CA LYS A 435 -9.37 1.54 -10.76
C LYS A 435 -8.13 0.73 -10.48
N SER A 436 -8.33 -0.30 -9.70
CA SER A 436 -7.30 -1.26 -9.37
C SER A 436 -7.28 -2.31 -10.46
N VAL A 437 -6.11 -2.75 -10.90
CA VAL A 437 -5.96 -3.77 -11.93
C VAL A 437 -4.89 -4.79 -11.52
N LEU A 438 -5.18 -6.08 -11.67
CA LEU A 438 -4.15 -7.11 -11.50
C LEU A 438 -3.06 -6.94 -12.56
N HIS A 439 -1.80 -7.11 -12.15
CA HIS A 439 -0.69 -7.06 -13.07
C HIS A 439 -0.79 -8.22 -14.09
N PRO A 440 -0.77 -7.97 -15.42
CA PRO A 440 -0.96 -9.02 -16.42
C PRO A 440 -0.02 -10.22 -16.29
N LEU A 441 1.27 -9.97 -16.02
CA LEU A 441 2.24 -11.04 -15.80
C LEU A 441 1.93 -11.91 -14.58
N VAL A 442 1.46 -11.28 -13.50
CA VAL A 442 1.09 -11.99 -12.28
C VAL A 442 -0.16 -12.83 -12.54
N LEU A 443 -1.17 -12.27 -13.21
CA LEU A 443 -2.40 -12.99 -13.55
C LEU A 443 -2.14 -14.17 -14.51
N GLN A 444 -1.29 -13.97 -15.54
CA GLN A 444 -0.89 -15.04 -16.44
C GLN A 444 -0.09 -16.13 -15.70
N SER A 445 0.84 -15.75 -14.83
CA SER A 445 1.61 -16.70 -14.01
C SER A 445 0.75 -17.44 -12.99
N TRP A 446 -0.29 -16.80 -12.45
CA TRP A 446 -1.29 -17.45 -11.64
C TRP A 446 -2.03 -18.51 -12.48
N ALA A 447 -2.54 -18.14 -13.65
CA ALA A 447 -3.24 -19.06 -14.54
C ALA A 447 -2.38 -20.27 -14.94
N ASP A 448 -1.10 -20.07 -15.24
CA ASP A 448 -0.16 -21.15 -15.58
C ASP A 448 0.08 -22.16 -14.45
N ARG A 449 -0.16 -21.77 -13.18
CA ARG A 449 0.05 -22.62 -12.00
C ARG A 449 -1.20 -23.40 -11.60
N HIS A 450 -2.37 -23.01 -12.08
CA HIS A 450 -3.65 -23.59 -11.68
C HIS A 450 -4.25 -24.43 -12.82
N ARG A 451 -5.01 -25.47 -12.46
CA ARG A 451 -5.68 -26.37 -13.41
C ARG A 451 -7.18 -26.12 -13.50
N GLU A 452 -7.67 -25.09 -12.84
CA GLU A 452 -9.10 -24.76 -12.79
C GLU A 452 -9.61 -24.23 -14.15
N PRO A 453 -10.90 -24.40 -14.46
CA PRO A 453 -11.48 -23.89 -15.71
C PRO A 453 -11.25 -22.39 -15.93
N LEU A 454 -11.36 -21.57 -14.88
CA LEU A 454 -11.11 -20.13 -14.95
C LEU A 454 -9.66 -19.83 -15.38
N ALA A 455 -8.69 -20.53 -14.80
CA ALA A 455 -7.28 -20.42 -15.16
C ALA A 455 -7.05 -20.79 -16.62
N ASN A 456 -7.70 -21.85 -17.12
CA ASN A 456 -7.62 -22.26 -18.52
C ASN A 456 -8.14 -21.16 -19.47
N GLN A 457 -9.27 -20.53 -19.15
CA GLN A 457 -9.81 -19.44 -19.99
C GLN A 457 -8.91 -18.20 -19.97
N ILE A 458 -8.41 -17.80 -18.79
CA ILE A 458 -7.46 -16.68 -18.68
C ILE A 458 -6.18 -16.97 -19.47
N LYS A 459 -5.67 -18.20 -19.41
CA LYS A 459 -4.50 -18.61 -20.18
C LYS A 459 -4.74 -18.50 -21.69
N LYS A 460 -5.85 -19.07 -22.20
CA LYS A 460 -6.23 -18.97 -23.61
C LYS A 460 -6.40 -17.51 -24.04
N MET A 461 -7.02 -16.68 -23.20
CA MET A 461 -7.16 -15.24 -23.43
C MET A 461 -5.80 -14.55 -23.65
N PHE A 462 -4.77 -14.86 -22.84
CA PHE A 462 -3.41 -14.32 -23.04
C PHE A 462 -2.66 -14.92 -24.24
N GLU A 463 -2.93 -16.19 -24.58
CA GLU A 463 -2.35 -16.85 -25.75
C GLU A 463 -2.90 -16.25 -27.05
N GLU A 464 -4.22 -16.06 -27.14
CA GLU A 464 -4.87 -15.38 -28.27
C GLU A 464 -4.36 -13.94 -28.41
N ASP A 465 -4.22 -13.24 -27.28
CA ASP A 465 -3.68 -11.89 -27.22
C ASP A 465 -2.23 -11.79 -27.74
N SER A 466 -1.45 -12.87 -27.59
CA SER A 466 -0.05 -12.98 -28.01
C SER A 466 0.12 -13.05 -29.52
N VAL A 467 -0.88 -13.59 -30.23
CA VAL A 467 -0.85 -13.82 -31.69
C VAL A 467 -1.63 -12.76 -32.47
N LEU A 468 -2.27 -11.81 -31.78
CA LEU A 468 -2.82 -10.63 -32.42
C LEU A 468 -1.68 -9.85 -33.11
N GLU A 469 -1.83 -9.49 -34.38
CA GLU A 469 -0.93 -8.54 -35.05
C GLU A 469 -1.68 -7.24 -35.34
N THR A 470 -0.95 -6.19 -35.71
CA THR A 470 -1.55 -4.88 -36.07
C THR A 470 -2.52 -4.96 -37.25
N THR A 471 -2.49 -6.03 -38.04
CA THR A 471 -3.34 -6.24 -39.23
C THR A 471 -4.47 -7.25 -39.02
N HIS A 472 -4.52 -7.95 -37.88
CA HIS A 472 -5.44 -9.07 -37.65
C HIS A 472 -6.57 -8.68 -36.70
N GLU A 473 -7.42 -7.76 -37.16
CA GLU A 473 -8.60 -7.28 -36.42
C GLU A 473 -9.64 -8.38 -36.19
N LYS A 474 -9.70 -9.36 -37.10
CA LYS A 474 -10.49 -10.61 -37.02
C LYS A 474 -9.88 -11.65 -36.06
N LYS A 475 -9.29 -11.22 -34.95
CA LYS A 475 -8.87 -12.15 -33.89
C LYS A 475 -9.22 -11.64 -32.49
N PHE A 476 -9.81 -10.44 -32.39
CA PHE A 476 -10.24 -9.89 -31.10
C PHE A 476 -11.40 -10.69 -30.50
N GLU A 477 -12.20 -11.33 -31.34
CA GLU A 477 -13.27 -12.24 -30.95
C GLU A 477 -12.78 -13.37 -30.05
N ALA A 478 -11.60 -13.92 -30.29
CA ALA A 478 -11.07 -15.02 -29.49
C ALA A 478 -10.69 -14.55 -28.07
N VAL A 479 -10.16 -13.33 -27.95
CA VAL A 479 -9.88 -12.71 -26.65
C VAL A 479 -11.18 -12.44 -25.89
N MET A 480 -12.17 -11.83 -26.55
CA MET A 480 -13.46 -11.52 -25.91
C MET A 480 -14.27 -12.77 -25.55
N LEU A 481 -14.19 -13.81 -26.37
CA LEU A 481 -14.77 -15.14 -26.10
C LEU A 481 -14.24 -15.70 -24.77
N HIS A 482 -12.92 -15.73 -24.60
CA HIS A 482 -12.30 -16.25 -23.39
C HIS A 482 -12.49 -15.31 -22.19
N PHE A 483 -12.60 -13.99 -22.41
CA PHE A 483 -12.96 -13.03 -21.38
C PHE A 483 -14.40 -13.27 -20.86
N ASP A 484 -15.39 -13.39 -21.75
CA ASP A 484 -16.78 -13.67 -21.37
C ASP A 484 -16.88 -15.03 -20.66
N ALA A 485 -16.13 -16.04 -21.10
CA ALA A 485 -16.04 -17.32 -20.41
C ALA A 485 -15.47 -17.16 -18.99
N ALA A 486 -14.40 -16.38 -18.82
CA ALA A 486 -13.78 -16.13 -17.51
C ALA A 486 -14.73 -15.38 -16.56
N VAL A 487 -15.43 -14.34 -17.03
CA VAL A 487 -16.45 -13.61 -16.25
C VAL A 487 -17.53 -14.56 -15.75
N ARG A 488 -18.00 -15.47 -16.62
CA ARG A 488 -19.05 -16.42 -16.28
C ARG A 488 -18.60 -17.50 -15.28
N LEU A 489 -17.39 -18.01 -15.44
CA LEU A 489 -16.81 -18.96 -14.49
C LEU A 489 -16.57 -18.31 -13.12
N ALA A 490 -16.16 -17.04 -13.11
CA ALA A 490 -15.94 -16.26 -11.89
C ALA A 490 -17.24 -15.92 -11.14
N LEU A 491 -18.35 -15.76 -11.86
CA LEU A 491 -19.66 -15.46 -11.30
C LEU A 491 -20.36 -16.71 -10.71
N GLU A 492 -19.94 -17.91 -11.10
CA GLU A 492 -20.49 -19.19 -10.64
C GLU A 492 -22.03 -19.28 -10.75
N LYS A 493 -22.74 -19.22 -9.61
CA LYS A 493 -24.22 -19.26 -9.52
C LYS A 493 -24.82 -17.93 -9.04
N GLU A 494 -24.00 -16.88 -8.93
CA GLU A 494 -24.48 -15.58 -8.51
C GLU A 494 -25.23 -14.86 -9.64
N SER A 495 -26.14 -13.96 -9.26
CA SER A 495 -26.86 -13.12 -10.22
C SER A 495 -26.35 -11.68 -10.19
N CYS A 496 -26.19 -11.08 -11.37
CA CYS A 496 -25.82 -9.68 -11.54
C CYS A 496 -26.82 -8.99 -12.47
N THR A 497 -26.86 -7.67 -12.47
CA THR A 497 -27.63 -6.92 -13.48
C THR A 497 -26.89 -6.83 -14.81
N LEU A 498 -27.58 -6.55 -15.91
CA LEU A 498 -26.93 -6.29 -17.20
C LEU A 498 -26.01 -5.06 -17.14
N GLU A 499 -26.36 -4.04 -16.35
CA GLU A 499 -25.50 -2.88 -16.13
C GLU A 499 -24.22 -3.25 -15.36
N GLN A 500 -24.31 -4.13 -14.36
CA GLN A 500 -23.14 -4.67 -13.68
C GLN A 500 -22.31 -5.55 -14.61
N LEU A 501 -22.95 -6.35 -15.47
CA LEU A 501 -22.23 -7.23 -16.40
C LEU A 501 -21.46 -6.43 -17.46
N PHE A 502 -22.06 -5.35 -17.96
CA PHE A 502 -21.57 -4.53 -19.07
C PHE A 502 -21.39 -3.05 -18.65
N PRO A 503 -20.48 -2.73 -17.71
CA PRO A 503 -20.22 -1.36 -17.29
C PRO A 503 -19.85 -0.48 -18.48
N GLY A 504 -20.43 0.71 -18.56
CA GLY A 504 -20.17 1.68 -19.63
C GLY A 504 -20.82 1.35 -20.99
N ALA A 505 -21.56 0.23 -21.09
CA ALA A 505 -22.34 -0.07 -22.28
C ALA A 505 -23.61 0.79 -22.36
N ASN A 506 -24.00 1.14 -23.59
CA ASN A 506 -25.30 1.77 -23.83
C ASN A 506 -26.36 0.67 -23.99
N LEU A 507 -27.12 0.43 -22.93
CA LEU A 507 -28.23 -0.53 -22.87
C LEU A 507 -29.55 0.19 -23.16
N LYS A 508 -30.24 -0.21 -24.23
CA LYS A 508 -31.55 0.30 -24.61
C LYS A 508 -32.59 -0.81 -24.79
N PRO A 509 -33.84 -0.62 -24.33
CA PRO A 509 -34.30 0.49 -23.46
C PRO A 509 -33.60 0.48 -22.10
N GLU A 510 -33.60 1.62 -21.39
CA GLU A 510 -32.91 1.77 -20.09
C GLU A 510 -33.39 0.76 -19.04
N SER A 511 -34.63 0.29 -19.18
CA SER A 511 -35.20 -0.78 -18.35
C SER A 511 -34.39 -2.09 -18.38
N LEU A 512 -33.62 -2.34 -19.45
CA LEU A 512 -32.74 -3.51 -19.53
C LEU A 512 -31.62 -3.48 -18.49
N ARG A 513 -31.19 -2.29 -18.04
CA ARG A 513 -30.09 -2.14 -17.07
C ARG A 513 -30.34 -2.90 -15.77
N ALA A 514 -31.60 -2.92 -15.32
CA ALA A 514 -32.01 -3.56 -14.07
C ALA A 514 -32.24 -5.08 -14.20
N VAL A 515 -32.25 -5.62 -15.42
CA VAL A 515 -32.48 -7.05 -15.66
C VAL A 515 -31.35 -7.85 -15.03
N ARG A 516 -31.71 -8.67 -14.06
CA ARG A 516 -30.82 -9.67 -13.44
C ARG A 516 -30.67 -10.91 -14.30
N VAL A 517 -29.42 -11.29 -14.52
CA VAL A 517 -28.98 -12.49 -15.22
C VAL A 517 -28.07 -13.30 -14.31
N MET A 518 -27.91 -14.59 -14.60
CA MET A 518 -26.94 -15.46 -13.95
C MET A 518 -26.39 -16.48 -14.95
N PRO A 519 -25.18 -17.03 -14.73
CA PRO A 519 -24.69 -18.16 -15.50
C PRO A 519 -25.61 -19.37 -15.28
N GLY A 520 -25.86 -20.17 -16.33
CA GLY A 520 -26.73 -21.35 -16.24
C GLY A 520 -26.34 -22.36 -15.14
N LEU A 521 -27.28 -23.22 -14.77
CA LEU A 521 -27.24 -24.03 -13.53
C LEU A 521 -26.17 -25.15 -13.48
N GLN A 522 -25.52 -25.53 -14.57
CA GLN A 522 -24.66 -26.72 -14.62
C GLN A 522 -23.44 -26.56 -15.56
N TYR A 523 -22.29 -26.17 -15.02
CA TYR A 523 -21.01 -26.37 -15.72
C TYR A 523 -20.49 -27.78 -15.43
N SER A 524 -20.85 -28.77 -16.25
CA SER A 524 -20.25 -30.11 -16.22
C SER A 524 -19.31 -30.39 -17.40
N GLY A 525 -19.19 -29.47 -18.35
CA GLY A 525 -18.39 -29.62 -19.57
C GLY A 525 -17.56 -28.37 -19.93
N ASP A 526 -17.08 -28.33 -21.16
CA ASP A 526 -16.29 -27.20 -21.67
C ASP A 526 -17.11 -25.91 -21.72
N SER A 527 -16.55 -24.82 -21.17
CA SER A 527 -17.22 -23.51 -21.15
C SER A 527 -17.38 -22.89 -22.54
N VAL A 528 -16.66 -23.42 -23.54
CA VAL A 528 -16.68 -23.00 -24.94
C VAL A 528 -16.77 -24.25 -25.81
N VAL A 529 -17.76 -24.29 -26.70
CA VAL A 529 -18.01 -25.38 -27.65
C VAL A 529 -17.96 -24.81 -29.07
N GLU A 530 -17.22 -25.48 -29.96
CA GLU A 530 -17.18 -25.16 -31.39
C GLU A 530 -18.13 -26.08 -32.16
N LEU A 531 -19.02 -25.51 -32.96
CA LEU A 531 -19.96 -26.22 -33.83
C LEU A 531 -19.72 -25.84 -35.30
N ASP A 532 -20.19 -26.67 -36.23
CA ASP A 532 -19.99 -26.42 -37.66
C ASP A 532 -20.69 -25.12 -38.12
N SER A 533 -21.96 -24.93 -37.78
CA SER A 533 -22.76 -23.75 -38.17
C SER A 533 -23.78 -23.37 -37.10
N PHE A 534 -24.18 -22.10 -37.07
CA PHE A 534 -25.37 -21.64 -36.34
C PHE A 534 -26.71 -21.98 -37.06
N ASP A 535 -26.68 -22.65 -38.22
CA ASP A 535 -27.90 -23.12 -38.90
C ASP A 535 -28.59 -24.26 -38.17
N ASP A 536 -27.83 -25.11 -37.48
CA ASP A 536 -28.38 -26.19 -36.67
C ASP A 536 -28.83 -25.62 -35.32
N VAL A 537 -30.04 -25.06 -35.32
CA VAL A 537 -30.61 -24.41 -34.14
C VAL A 537 -30.76 -25.40 -32.98
N ASP A 538 -31.07 -26.67 -33.27
CA ASP A 538 -31.26 -27.67 -32.22
C ASP A 538 -29.94 -28.00 -31.51
N GLU A 539 -28.87 -28.25 -32.27
CA GLU A 539 -27.54 -28.50 -31.71
C GLU A 539 -27.00 -27.29 -30.93
N VAL A 540 -27.17 -26.08 -31.49
CA VAL A 540 -26.82 -24.82 -30.82
C VAL A 540 -27.58 -24.70 -29.50
N MET A 541 -28.89 -24.93 -29.51
CA MET A 541 -29.73 -24.80 -28.33
C MET A 541 -29.39 -25.82 -27.25
N SER A 542 -29.11 -27.07 -27.62
CA SER A 542 -28.62 -28.08 -26.68
C SER A 542 -27.37 -27.57 -25.94
N SER A 543 -26.40 -27.03 -26.67
CA SER A 543 -25.16 -26.48 -26.08
C SER A 543 -25.42 -25.26 -25.19
N LEU A 544 -26.30 -24.35 -25.62
CA LEU A 544 -26.64 -23.14 -24.87
C LEU A 544 -27.39 -23.44 -23.56
N GLU A 545 -28.23 -24.47 -23.54
CA GLU A 545 -28.97 -24.92 -22.34
C GLU A 545 -28.06 -25.53 -21.28
N TYR A 546 -27.01 -26.23 -21.70
CA TYR A 546 -25.92 -26.65 -20.80
C TYR A 546 -25.06 -25.47 -20.33
N GLY A 547 -25.31 -24.26 -20.83
CA GLY A 547 -24.59 -23.06 -20.44
C GLY A 547 -23.28 -22.84 -21.21
N SER A 548 -22.97 -23.62 -22.24
CA SER A 548 -21.75 -23.44 -23.02
C SER A 548 -21.81 -22.18 -23.88
N ILE A 549 -20.69 -21.48 -24.06
CA ILE A 549 -20.55 -20.47 -25.11
C ILE A 549 -20.35 -21.21 -26.42
N VAL A 550 -21.11 -20.84 -27.46
CA VAL A 550 -21.09 -21.55 -28.75
C VAL A 550 -20.39 -20.69 -29.79
N VAL A 551 -19.42 -21.28 -30.48
CA VAL A 551 -18.65 -20.66 -31.57
C VAL A 551 -18.90 -21.45 -32.85
N SER A 552 -19.11 -20.77 -33.96
CA SER A 552 -19.23 -21.44 -35.27
C SER A 552 -17.86 -21.55 -35.95
N GLN A 553 -17.56 -22.72 -36.51
CA GLN A 553 -16.38 -22.95 -37.35
C GLN A 553 -16.47 -22.16 -38.67
N LYS A 554 -17.68 -21.94 -39.19
CA LYS A 554 -17.97 -21.02 -40.32
C LYS A 554 -17.92 -19.55 -39.87
N ARG A 555 -16.83 -19.19 -39.20
CA ARG A 555 -16.56 -17.84 -38.68
C ARG A 555 -16.86 -16.81 -39.78
N THR A 556 -17.60 -15.76 -39.44
CA THR A 556 -17.98 -14.59 -40.28
C THR A 556 -19.17 -14.69 -41.25
N GLU A 557 -19.83 -15.84 -41.44
CA GLU A 557 -20.93 -15.95 -42.43
C GLU A 557 -22.21 -15.19 -42.06
N LYS A 558 -22.44 -14.86 -40.77
CA LYS A 558 -23.76 -14.34 -40.32
C LYS A 558 -23.72 -13.06 -39.49
N GLY A 559 -22.58 -12.38 -39.36
CA GLY A 559 -22.53 -11.14 -38.56
C GLY A 559 -22.69 -11.34 -37.04
N ILE A 560 -22.55 -12.59 -36.58
CA ILE A 560 -22.34 -12.99 -35.18
C ILE A 560 -21.11 -13.91 -35.18
N GLU A 561 -20.23 -13.74 -34.19
CA GLU A 561 -18.99 -14.52 -34.04
C GLU A 561 -19.17 -15.64 -33.02
N TYR A 562 -19.86 -15.38 -31.91
CA TYR A 562 -20.17 -16.39 -30.89
C TYR A 562 -21.46 -16.06 -30.12
N LEU A 563 -22.05 -17.05 -29.47
CA LEU A 563 -23.31 -16.97 -28.73
C LEU A 563 -23.07 -17.26 -27.24
N VAL A 564 -23.52 -16.36 -26.37
CA VAL A 564 -23.35 -16.47 -24.91
C VAL A 564 -24.71 -16.64 -24.23
N PRO A 565 -24.98 -17.79 -23.60
CA PRO A 565 -26.24 -18.01 -22.87
C PRO A 565 -26.22 -17.42 -21.46
N TRP A 566 -27.37 -16.87 -21.05
CA TRP A 566 -27.64 -16.35 -19.71
C TRP A 566 -29.03 -16.76 -19.24
N THR A 567 -29.19 -17.03 -17.95
CA THR A 567 -30.49 -17.31 -17.35
C THR A 567 -31.07 -16.06 -16.69
N VAL A 568 -32.36 -15.80 -16.91
CA VAL A 568 -33.11 -14.73 -16.23
C VAL A 568 -33.94 -15.36 -15.10
N PRO A 569 -33.48 -15.36 -13.84
CA PRO A 569 -34.14 -16.12 -12.78
C PRO A 569 -35.50 -15.55 -12.38
N ARG A 570 -35.69 -14.22 -12.44
CA ARG A 570 -36.89 -13.56 -11.93
C ARG A 570 -38.01 -13.44 -12.97
N LYS A 571 -39.24 -13.80 -12.58
CA LYS A 571 -40.42 -13.82 -13.47
C LYS A 571 -40.81 -12.43 -13.99
N ASP A 572 -40.74 -11.40 -13.15
CA ASP A 572 -41.00 -10.01 -13.50
C ASP A 572 -39.99 -9.50 -14.56
N HIS A 573 -38.71 -9.84 -14.43
CA HIS A 573 -37.69 -9.51 -15.43
C HIS A 573 -37.92 -10.26 -16.75
N ARG A 574 -38.38 -11.51 -16.72
CA ARG A 574 -38.80 -12.24 -17.93
C ARG A 574 -39.95 -11.52 -18.63
N GLN A 575 -40.94 -11.06 -17.88
CA GLN A 575 -42.06 -10.28 -18.44
C GLN A 575 -41.59 -8.92 -18.99
N LEU A 576 -40.67 -8.25 -18.30
CA LEU A 576 -40.09 -6.99 -18.76
C LEU A 576 -39.37 -7.15 -20.10
N LEU A 577 -38.55 -8.20 -20.26
CA LEU A 577 -37.88 -8.52 -21.51
C LEU A 577 -38.87 -8.79 -22.64
N ARG A 578 -39.91 -9.59 -22.38
CA ARG A 578 -40.98 -9.88 -23.36
C ARG A 578 -41.76 -8.63 -23.80
N ARG A 579 -41.98 -7.67 -22.89
CA ARG A 579 -42.72 -6.42 -23.18
C ARG A 579 -41.86 -5.37 -23.87
N SER A 580 -40.62 -5.21 -23.41
CA SER A 580 -39.72 -4.14 -23.84
C SER A 580 -39.11 -4.41 -25.23
N LEU A 581 -39.16 -5.67 -25.66
CA LEU A 581 -38.52 -6.17 -26.86
C LEU A 581 -39.62 -6.89 -27.64
N GLN A 582 -40.26 -6.18 -28.57
CA GLN A 582 -41.42 -6.69 -29.31
C GLN A 582 -41.19 -8.15 -29.73
N PRO A 583 -42.14 -9.08 -29.51
CA PRO A 583 -41.97 -10.47 -29.91
C PRO A 583 -41.82 -10.52 -31.42
N THR A 584 -40.60 -10.74 -31.92
CA THR A 584 -40.29 -10.71 -33.36
C THR A 584 -40.71 -12.01 -34.08
N GLY A 585 -41.73 -12.72 -33.59
CA GLY A 585 -42.17 -13.97 -34.20
C GLY A 585 -43.61 -14.35 -33.81
N PRO A 586 -44.34 -15.06 -34.69
CA PRO A 586 -45.73 -15.46 -34.50
C PRO A 586 -45.94 -16.68 -33.58
N GLY A 587 -44.91 -17.12 -32.84
CA GLY A 587 -44.99 -18.33 -32.02
C GLY A 587 -45.33 -18.05 -30.55
N ASP A 588 -46.22 -18.86 -29.98
CA ASP A 588 -46.46 -18.91 -28.54
C ASP A 588 -45.17 -19.33 -27.81
N LYS A 589 -44.43 -18.36 -27.30
CA LYS A 589 -43.25 -18.60 -26.47
C LYS A 589 -43.64 -19.41 -25.23
N ASP A 590 -42.79 -20.35 -24.82
CA ASP A 590 -42.99 -21.07 -23.57
C ASP A 590 -43.08 -20.04 -22.42
N PRO A 591 -44.16 -20.01 -21.62
CA PRO A 591 -44.26 -19.13 -20.46
C PRO A 591 -43.08 -19.30 -19.49
N ASN A 592 -42.45 -20.48 -19.46
CA ASN A 592 -41.29 -20.84 -18.65
C ASN A 592 -39.94 -20.52 -19.29
N ALA A 593 -39.90 -20.01 -20.53
CA ALA A 593 -38.68 -19.58 -21.19
C ALA A 593 -37.90 -18.59 -20.30
N HIS A 594 -36.63 -18.89 -20.09
CA HIS A 594 -35.76 -18.15 -19.18
C HIS A 594 -34.37 -17.89 -19.75
N LEU A 595 -34.08 -18.39 -20.96
CA LEU A 595 -32.79 -18.27 -21.61
C LEU A 595 -32.70 -16.96 -22.40
N LEU A 596 -31.80 -16.09 -21.98
CA LEU A 596 -31.36 -14.91 -22.72
C LEU A 596 -30.08 -15.25 -23.48
N ILE A 597 -30.10 -15.15 -24.80
CA ILE A 597 -28.93 -15.41 -25.65
C ILE A 597 -28.34 -14.07 -26.08
N LEU A 598 -27.04 -13.91 -25.89
CA LEU A 598 -26.30 -12.74 -26.34
C LEU A 598 -25.43 -13.13 -27.54
N GLY A 599 -25.78 -12.64 -28.72
CA GLY A 599 -25.00 -12.85 -29.94
C GLY A 599 -23.91 -11.80 -30.05
N VAL A 600 -22.66 -12.20 -29.85
CA VAL A 600 -21.55 -11.27 -29.86
C VAL A 600 -21.03 -11.07 -31.28
N GLN A 601 -20.81 -9.81 -31.62
CA GLN A 601 -20.10 -9.37 -32.80
C GLN A 601 -19.02 -8.38 -32.38
N THR A 602 -17.76 -8.76 -32.57
CA THR A 602 -16.63 -7.85 -32.40
C THR A 602 -16.35 -7.12 -33.71
N LYS A 603 -16.29 -5.80 -33.66
CA LYS A 603 -15.83 -4.97 -34.78
C LYS A 603 -14.92 -3.88 -34.25
N TYR A 604 -13.62 -4.15 -34.31
CA TYR A 604 -12.62 -3.11 -34.22
C TYR A 604 -12.59 -2.37 -35.55
N VAL A 605 -12.95 -1.10 -35.54
CA VAL A 605 -13.06 -0.32 -36.78
C VAL A 605 -12.02 0.78 -36.71
N GLN A 606 -10.87 0.55 -37.34
CA GLN A 606 -9.89 1.62 -37.58
C GLN A 606 -10.29 2.50 -38.78
N GLU A 607 -11.15 2.00 -39.67
CA GLU A 607 -11.68 2.73 -40.84
C GLU A 607 -13.20 2.59 -40.96
N PHE A 608 -13.89 3.73 -41.10
CA PHE A 608 -15.33 3.91 -41.30
C PHE A 608 -16.11 2.67 -41.81
N VAL A 609 -17.00 2.11 -40.98
CA VAL A 609 -18.05 1.19 -41.47
C VAL A 609 -19.16 2.02 -42.11
N GLY A 610 -19.08 2.22 -43.42
CA GLY A 610 -20.09 2.99 -44.16
C GLY A 610 -21.51 2.42 -44.17
N LYS A 611 -21.74 1.24 -43.56
CA LYS A 611 -23.04 0.58 -43.50
C LYS A 611 -23.30 -0.10 -42.14
N TRP A 612 -23.18 0.62 -41.02
CA TRP A 612 -23.55 0.06 -39.70
C TRP A 612 -24.94 -0.59 -39.66
N PRO A 613 -25.99 -0.01 -40.28
CA PRO A 613 -27.29 -0.67 -40.39
C PRO A 613 -27.23 -2.06 -41.04
N SER A 614 -26.30 -2.29 -41.97
CA SER A 614 -26.12 -3.60 -42.61
C SER A 614 -25.46 -4.62 -41.67
N VAL A 615 -24.55 -4.19 -40.80
CA VAL A 615 -23.96 -5.07 -39.78
C VAL A 615 -25.01 -5.48 -38.76
N GLU A 616 -25.82 -4.52 -38.32
CA GLU A 616 -26.92 -4.75 -37.40
C GLU A 616 -27.97 -5.68 -38.03
N ASP A 617 -28.43 -5.41 -39.26
CA ASP A 617 -29.38 -6.28 -39.98
C ASP A 617 -28.88 -7.72 -40.11
N LYS A 618 -27.58 -7.92 -40.42
CA LYS A 618 -26.98 -9.27 -40.47
C LYS A 618 -27.01 -9.96 -39.12
N ALA A 619 -26.59 -9.28 -38.05
CA ALA A 619 -26.62 -9.82 -36.71
C ALA A 619 -28.06 -10.17 -36.26
N GLN A 620 -29.02 -9.32 -36.59
CA GLN A 620 -30.44 -9.54 -36.31
C GLN A 620 -30.99 -10.77 -37.05
N LYS A 621 -30.66 -10.92 -38.34
CA LYS A 621 -31.03 -12.09 -39.16
C LYS A 621 -30.40 -13.38 -38.64
N ALA A 622 -29.15 -13.34 -38.20
CA ALA A 622 -28.48 -14.51 -37.63
C ALA A 622 -29.14 -15.03 -36.36
N LEU A 623 -29.69 -14.13 -35.55
CA LEU A 623 -30.39 -14.48 -34.31
C LEU A 623 -31.87 -14.83 -34.53
N ALA A 624 -32.40 -14.71 -35.75
CA ALA A 624 -33.83 -14.90 -36.02
C ALA A 624 -34.31 -16.33 -35.69
N GLY A 625 -33.52 -17.36 -36.04
CA GLY A 625 -33.84 -18.75 -35.72
C GLY A 625 -33.93 -18.99 -34.21
N LEU A 626 -32.96 -18.50 -33.44
CA LEU A 626 -32.95 -18.59 -31.98
C LEU A 626 -34.09 -17.81 -31.34
N ARG A 627 -34.50 -16.68 -31.93
CA ARG A 627 -35.69 -15.93 -31.46
C ARG A 627 -37.00 -16.65 -31.76
N ALA A 628 -37.05 -17.55 -32.72
CA ALA A 628 -38.25 -18.35 -32.98
C ALA A 628 -38.38 -19.53 -32.00
N ASP A 629 -37.26 -20.02 -31.43
CA ASP A 629 -37.28 -21.17 -30.51
C ASP A 629 -38.09 -20.88 -29.23
N PRO A 630 -39.02 -21.77 -28.81
CA PRO A 630 -39.91 -21.53 -27.68
C PRO A 630 -39.19 -21.41 -26.33
N ARG A 631 -37.99 -21.99 -26.18
CA ARG A 631 -37.20 -22.05 -24.94
C ARG A 631 -36.42 -20.75 -24.69
N VAL A 632 -36.16 -20.01 -25.77
CA VAL A 632 -35.44 -18.74 -25.75
C VAL A 632 -36.38 -17.61 -25.34
N LEU A 633 -36.07 -16.99 -24.21
CA LEU A 633 -36.75 -15.78 -23.76
C LEU A 633 -36.49 -14.62 -24.72
N GLN A 634 -35.22 -14.41 -25.09
CA GLN A 634 -34.82 -13.41 -26.07
C GLN A 634 -33.40 -13.69 -26.59
N ALA A 635 -33.10 -13.25 -27.82
CA ALA A 635 -31.74 -13.16 -28.34
C ALA A 635 -31.37 -11.72 -28.73
N LEU A 636 -30.29 -11.18 -28.16
CA LEU A 636 -29.84 -9.79 -28.34
C LEU A 636 -28.44 -9.75 -28.95
N PRO A 637 -28.18 -8.90 -29.94
CA PRO A 637 -26.82 -8.69 -30.42
C PRO A 637 -26.04 -7.77 -29.47
N ILE A 638 -24.76 -8.12 -29.25
CA ILE A 638 -23.78 -7.32 -28.52
C ILE A 638 -22.70 -6.89 -29.50
N PHE A 639 -22.43 -5.60 -29.54
CA PHE A 639 -21.40 -5.03 -30.40
C PHE A 639 -20.27 -4.46 -29.55
N TYR A 640 -19.13 -5.15 -29.60
CA TYR A 640 -17.86 -4.63 -29.08
C TYR A 640 -17.20 -3.80 -30.19
N THR A 641 -17.28 -2.46 -30.11
CA THR A 641 -16.81 -1.55 -31.17
C THR A 641 -16.05 -0.33 -30.62
N THR A 642 -15.12 0.17 -31.44
CA THR A 642 -14.19 1.25 -31.08
C THR A 642 -14.53 2.63 -31.65
N GLU A 643 -15.42 2.73 -32.63
CA GLU A 643 -15.90 4.02 -33.15
C GLU A 643 -17.35 3.92 -33.62
N ILE A 644 -18.20 4.83 -33.15
CA ILE A 644 -19.54 5.03 -33.70
C ILE A 644 -19.78 6.54 -33.77
N LYS A 645 -19.90 7.13 -34.97
CA LYS A 645 -20.48 8.47 -35.10
C LYS A 645 -21.94 8.42 -34.69
N LYS A 646 -22.42 9.46 -33.98
CA LYS A 646 -23.82 9.59 -33.54
C LYS A 646 -24.81 9.67 -34.72
N GLU A 647 -24.34 9.99 -35.91
CA GLU A 647 -25.16 10.23 -37.11
C GLU A 647 -25.60 8.91 -37.76
N GLY A 648 -26.91 8.66 -37.79
CA GLY A 648 -27.53 7.57 -38.56
C GLY A 648 -28.00 6.35 -37.78
N ARG A 649 -28.09 6.39 -36.43
CA ARG A 649 -28.66 5.28 -35.66
C ARG A 649 -30.19 5.24 -35.77
N SER A 650 -30.74 4.04 -35.99
CA SER A 650 -32.01 3.70 -35.35
C SER A 650 -31.71 3.49 -33.87
N LEU A 651 -32.03 4.46 -33.03
CA LEU A 651 -31.81 4.41 -31.58
C LEU A 651 -32.84 3.54 -30.85
N ASP A 652 -33.72 2.89 -31.61
CA ASP A 652 -34.92 2.22 -31.11
C ASP A 652 -34.77 0.69 -31.05
N ASN A 653 -33.70 0.14 -31.63
CA ASN A 653 -33.43 -1.29 -31.56
C ASN A 653 -32.71 -1.67 -30.26
N PRO A 654 -33.13 -2.77 -29.61
CA PRO A 654 -32.55 -3.19 -28.35
C PRO A 654 -31.24 -3.95 -28.56
N ASN A 655 -30.14 -3.22 -28.43
CA ASN A 655 -28.80 -3.73 -28.68
C ASN A 655 -27.88 -3.27 -27.54
N VAL A 656 -26.82 -4.05 -27.27
CA VAL A 656 -25.77 -3.67 -26.31
C VAL A 656 -24.60 -3.11 -27.10
N TYR A 657 -24.27 -1.84 -26.88
CA TYR A 657 -23.15 -1.20 -27.55
C TYR A 657 -22.10 -0.74 -26.56
N PHE A 658 -20.87 -1.16 -26.79
CA PHE A 658 -19.74 -0.54 -26.15
C PHE A 658 -19.25 0.64 -26.97
N SER A 659 -19.08 1.78 -26.31
CA SER A 659 -18.18 2.78 -26.84
C SER A 659 -16.74 2.32 -26.63
N LYS A 660 -15.83 2.90 -27.39
CA LYS A 660 -14.39 2.80 -27.17
C LYS A 660 -13.97 2.94 -25.70
N ALA A 661 -14.56 3.90 -25.00
CA ALA A 661 -14.28 4.18 -23.59
C ALA A 661 -14.93 3.15 -22.65
N GLY A 662 -16.12 2.66 -22.99
CA GLY A 662 -16.80 1.61 -22.20
C GLY A 662 -16.09 0.26 -22.30
N LEU A 663 -15.64 -0.13 -23.49
CA LEU A 663 -14.85 -1.36 -23.68
C LEU A 663 -13.52 -1.30 -22.92
N ALA A 664 -12.89 -0.13 -22.97
CA ALA A 664 -11.72 0.22 -22.19
C ALA A 664 -11.96 0.04 -20.68
N GLU A 665 -13.00 0.67 -20.14
CA GLU A 665 -13.37 0.58 -18.72
C GLU A 665 -13.60 -0.88 -18.30
N LEU A 666 -14.40 -1.63 -19.08
CA LEU A 666 -14.69 -3.04 -18.83
C LEU A 666 -13.43 -3.90 -18.67
N LEU A 667 -12.48 -3.75 -19.58
CA LEU A 667 -11.31 -4.62 -19.63
C LEU A 667 -10.25 -4.22 -18.60
N LEU A 668 -10.07 -2.92 -18.34
CA LEU A 668 -9.22 -2.47 -17.23
C LEU A 668 -9.72 -3.02 -15.91
N GLU A 669 -11.03 -2.88 -15.64
CA GLU A 669 -11.59 -3.33 -14.36
C GLU A 669 -11.36 -4.82 -14.10
N ARG A 670 -11.45 -5.67 -15.12
CA ARG A 670 -11.59 -7.12 -14.93
C ARG A 670 -10.43 -7.97 -15.41
N ALA A 671 -9.79 -7.61 -16.52
CA ALA A 671 -8.74 -8.43 -17.12
C ALA A 671 -7.33 -7.83 -16.98
N GLY A 672 -7.24 -6.62 -16.42
CA GLY A 672 -6.06 -5.79 -16.57
C GLY A 672 -5.77 -5.47 -18.04
N PRO A 673 -4.60 -4.89 -18.35
CA PRO A 673 -4.23 -4.66 -19.74
C PRO A 673 -3.79 -5.96 -20.43
N LEU A 674 -4.75 -6.80 -20.84
CA LEU A 674 -4.65 -7.58 -22.09
C LEU A 674 -4.36 -6.59 -23.23
N ARG A 675 -3.75 -6.99 -24.36
CA ARG A 675 -3.27 -6.08 -25.43
C ARG A 675 -4.34 -5.15 -25.99
N LEU A 676 -4.56 -4.10 -25.24
CA LEU A 676 -5.42 -2.95 -25.40
C LEU A 676 -4.77 -2.01 -24.38
N PHE A 677 -4.16 -0.91 -24.80
CA PHE A 677 -4.99 0.28 -24.82
C PHE A 677 -4.50 1.37 -25.75
N PHE A 678 -3.24 1.32 -26.21
CA PHE A 678 -2.60 2.56 -26.62
C PHE A 678 -2.54 2.76 -28.13
N GLU A 679 -2.15 1.77 -28.92
CA GLU A 679 -1.90 2.04 -30.35
C GLU A 679 -3.16 2.08 -31.21
N LYS A 680 -4.15 1.20 -30.96
CA LYS A 680 -5.28 1.02 -31.87
C LYS A 680 -6.57 1.74 -31.51
N LEU A 681 -6.74 2.09 -30.24
CA LEU A 681 -7.92 2.81 -29.82
C LEU A 681 -7.89 4.20 -30.49
N GLY A 682 -6.75 4.87 -30.60
CA GLY A 682 -6.61 6.15 -31.32
C GLY A 682 -6.60 7.37 -30.39
N ARG A 683 -6.10 8.51 -30.90
CA ARG A 683 -5.76 9.73 -30.14
C ARG A 683 -6.79 10.18 -29.08
N PRO A 684 -8.11 10.14 -29.30
CA PRO A 684 -9.07 10.62 -28.29
C PRO A 684 -9.06 9.83 -26.97
N LEU A 685 -8.71 8.54 -27.02
CA LEU A 685 -8.56 7.75 -25.80
C LEU A 685 -7.12 7.79 -25.31
N GLN A 686 -6.11 7.88 -26.19
CA GLN A 686 -4.75 8.26 -25.76
C GLN A 686 -4.73 9.59 -25.00
N ASN A 687 -5.65 10.52 -25.29
CA ASN A 687 -5.80 11.80 -24.59
C ASN A 687 -6.56 11.63 -23.26
N LYS A 688 -7.65 10.84 -23.21
CA LYS A 688 -8.28 10.43 -21.93
C LYS A 688 -7.39 9.54 -21.06
N LEU A 689 -6.37 8.94 -21.68
CA LEU A 689 -5.28 8.22 -21.04
C LEU A 689 -3.99 9.07 -20.99
N ALA A 690 -3.99 10.31 -21.49
CA ALA A 690 -2.98 11.29 -21.13
C ALA A 690 -3.37 11.85 -19.75
N ASP A 691 -4.67 11.84 -19.44
CA ASP A 691 -5.23 11.89 -18.08
C ASP A 691 -4.99 10.59 -17.27
N PHE A 692 -4.32 9.56 -17.85
CA PHE A 692 -3.66 8.47 -17.10
C PHE A 692 -2.30 8.94 -16.51
N GLY A 693 -1.98 10.23 -16.69
CA GLY A 693 -0.96 10.99 -15.97
C GLY A 693 -1.28 11.13 -14.48
#